data_AF-A0A3C1AD28-F1
#
_entry.id   AF-A0A3C1AD28-F1
#
_cell.length_a   1.000
_cell.length_b   1.000
_cell.length_c   1.000
_cell.angle_alpha   90.00
_cell.angle_beta   90.00
_cell.angle_gamma   90.00
#
_symmetry.space_group_name_H-M   'P 1'
#
loop_
_entity.id
_entity.type
_entity.pdbx_description
1 polymer ?
#
loop_
_entity_poly.entity_id
_entity_poly.type
_entity_poly.pdbx_seq_one_letter_code
_entity_poly.pdbx_strand_id
1 'polypeptide(L)'
;MIRAFCYGAGGPLDLTETSQPRFVEKQRISKNSLFMKQPRIVQGYEGEAIYKPVPTLSSPMKAVNYSIPTPTWGFVSNNPNASDNAEVVNYGLPLPVLETPQSNPSDGILFDNGPFINSPGTGPGGTDESIIVTGTNSYGFNFNNAVPYTVADDFTVTGTVPWAIGSVEFYGYQTGSSTTSTFTGGYIRIWDGNPSAGGNVIWGDLTTNRMTNTSWINAYRVNVSGGGTTRPIMKVVCSTPGLTLNPGTYWIEFAATGSLASGPWVVPVCLSTPASGNALQFTGTWAPIVSGTAPNTYPQGVPFKLNGAALTGLEYQVWRLKQGDEANPTTWTSLGTTATTSIVDNSWSTLPNGPYRWAVKAKYTGDRWSDAAFSNVLGKGWVSNVTFNITLSSQTAVPENVMVYMENTSPTADSIYWGLTPASGTINFPHVWKGNYNINIQKFGYQTYTANVDIMQNSYTFNILLMETVWPPTDLWVDDMTLMAYWNAPNPQIALFEERWGSGNFTANQWTVNGGNWSVTSGTGNPAPSTQFNWSPQVTNYEQSITSKDIEGQGSPGLYLKYDIYLDNYGTTNENQMAVEIWDGTAWNRLKNYTNMMGSIPWTSESLNISAYTWDTFKIRFLAYGTDSYDINNWNIDNIIVAASLSGKSVLGYDMYLDDIQIGFTTDTSYQIPHNLCTYGHSYIASVDAAYESGASDRDYYTFTAHYLPAPRNLEATPIQDAAYLTWEYPVMGSKLEVLDLSPRTSMPNPTYEYSPMVANQQMINATEAIWDVLFSFYATAGARPGVETDGTYIYTAQWSGPNFGKYENQGGTWTLVTEFTIPGVSEIRDLAYDGTYFYGGAISTTIYKMDFNTPTLVGTISTSGVSVRHIAYDPANEGFWTGTWTTMALVSMTGATIQTVNTGLAGMYGSAYDDQSTGGPYLWIFDQGGSGVDILQMDIATTTLTGVVHAATDIPGFAS
;
A
#
# COMPACT_ATOMS: atom_id res chain seq x y z
N MET A 1 10.11 -26.43 -10.70
CA MET A 1 8.85 -27.07 -11.16
C MET A 1 8.14 -27.64 -9.94
N ILE A 2 7.00 -27.06 -9.55
CA ILE A 2 6.21 -27.49 -8.39
C ILE A 2 4.92 -28.15 -8.91
N ARG A 3 4.60 -29.34 -8.39
CA ARG A 3 3.29 -29.99 -8.55
C ARG A 3 2.42 -29.63 -7.34
N ALA A 4 1.16 -29.30 -7.58
CA ALA A 4 0.12 -29.27 -6.56
C ALA A 4 -1.11 -30.04 -7.07
N PHE A 5 -1.75 -30.80 -6.18
CA PHE A 5 -3.05 -31.41 -6.38
C PHE A 5 -4.12 -30.59 -5.63
N CYS A 6 -5.25 -30.36 -6.28
CA CYS A 6 -6.45 -29.74 -5.73
C CYS A 6 -7.61 -30.76 -5.78
N TYR A 7 -8.34 -30.90 -4.68
CA TYR A 7 -9.65 -31.56 -4.65
C TYR A 7 -10.74 -30.50 -4.47
N GLY A 8 -11.78 -30.59 -5.30
CA GLY A 8 -12.99 -29.78 -5.17
C GLY A 8 -14.25 -30.64 -5.12
N ALA A 9 -15.38 -29.98 -4.89
CA ALA A 9 -16.74 -30.41 -5.26
C ALA A 9 -17.65 -29.17 -5.14
N GLY A 10 -18.55 -28.81 -6.06
CA GLY A 10 -18.99 -29.39 -7.32
C GLY A 10 -20.33 -28.74 -7.71
N GLY A 11 -20.54 -28.46 -9.00
CA GLY A 11 -21.83 -28.03 -9.58
C GLY A 11 -21.66 -27.35 -10.94
N PRO A 12 -22.42 -27.72 -12.00
CA PRO A 12 -21.92 -27.75 -13.37
C PRO A 12 -21.94 -26.41 -14.12
N LEU A 13 -20.86 -26.20 -14.87
CA LEU A 13 -20.60 -25.09 -15.77
C LEU A 13 -21.22 -25.41 -17.15
N ASP A 14 -22.23 -24.64 -17.56
CA ASP A 14 -22.67 -24.58 -18.96
C ASP A 14 -21.70 -23.66 -19.73
N LEU A 15 -21.00 -24.23 -20.71
CA LEU A 15 -19.91 -23.60 -21.47
C LEU A 15 -20.38 -23.25 -22.88
N THR A 16 -21.36 -22.37 -22.98
CA THR A 16 -21.84 -21.87 -24.28
C THR A 16 -22.02 -20.36 -24.31
N GLU A 17 -21.03 -19.58 -23.87
CA GLU A 17 -20.81 -18.23 -24.43
C GLU A 17 -19.40 -17.68 -24.13
N THR A 18 -18.82 -17.02 -25.13
CA THR A 18 -17.44 -16.54 -25.20
C THR A 18 -17.18 -15.32 -24.32
N SER A 19 -16.39 -15.52 -23.26
CA SER A 19 -15.39 -14.61 -22.66
C SER A 19 -15.75 -13.13 -22.44
N GLN A 20 -16.04 -12.79 -21.17
CA GLN A 20 -15.38 -11.66 -20.50
C GLN A 20 -14.94 -12.09 -19.08
N PRO A 21 -13.69 -11.78 -18.66
CA PRO A 21 -13.30 -11.95 -17.26
C PRO A 21 -14.09 -10.97 -16.39
N ARG A 22 -14.67 -11.45 -15.29
CA ARG A 22 -15.19 -10.56 -14.24
C ARG A 22 -14.01 -9.92 -13.52
N PHE A 23 -13.87 -8.61 -13.63
CA PHE A 23 -12.91 -7.84 -12.84
C PHE A 23 -13.55 -7.42 -11.51
N VAL A 24 -12.80 -7.56 -10.42
CA VAL A 24 -13.08 -6.85 -9.16
C VAL A 24 -12.44 -5.47 -9.29
N GLU A 25 -13.27 -4.42 -9.30
CA GLU A 25 -12.83 -3.03 -9.32
C GLU A 25 -12.23 -2.64 -7.95
N LYS A 26 -11.03 -2.08 -7.93
CA LYS A 26 -10.42 -1.47 -6.75
C LYS A 26 -10.75 0.02 -6.78
N GLN A 27 -11.71 0.48 -5.97
CA GLN A 27 -11.99 1.90 -5.78
C GLN A 27 -11.14 2.45 -4.64
N ARG A 28 -10.13 3.27 -4.95
CA ARG A 28 -9.52 4.21 -3.99
C ARG A 28 -9.19 5.52 -4.71
N ILE A 29 -9.91 6.59 -4.38
CA ILE A 29 -9.61 7.98 -4.76
C ILE A 29 -9.42 8.77 -3.46
N SER A 30 -8.31 9.50 -3.36
CA SER A 30 -7.99 10.40 -2.24
C SER A 30 -8.95 11.60 -2.16
N LYS A 31 -9.24 12.07 -0.94
CA LYS A 31 -10.19 13.16 -0.63
C LYS A 31 -9.81 14.55 -1.17
N ASN A 32 -8.62 14.72 -1.74
CA ASN A 32 -8.15 16.01 -2.28
C ASN A 32 -8.12 16.07 -3.83
N SER A 33 -8.66 15.07 -4.52
CA SER A 33 -8.70 15.03 -5.98
C SER A 33 -9.94 15.76 -6.53
N LEU A 34 -9.79 17.01 -6.97
CA LEU A 34 -10.76 17.68 -7.85
C LEU A 34 -10.28 17.56 -9.30
N PHE A 35 -10.89 16.68 -10.10
CA PHE A 35 -10.68 16.69 -11.55
C PHE A 35 -11.97 16.53 -12.34
N MET A 36 -12.22 17.53 -13.19
CA MET A 36 -13.14 17.46 -14.33
C MET A 36 -12.55 16.56 -15.41
N LYS A 37 -13.26 15.47 -15.72
CA LYS A 37 -13.16 14.62 -16.92
C LYS A 37 -11.74 14.21 -17.35
N GLN A 38 -11.40 12.92 -17.23
CA GLN A 38 -10.45 12.32 -18.18
C GLN A 38 -10.78 10.89 -18.63
N PRO A 39 -10.32 10.52 -19.84
CA PRO A 39 -10.53 9.23 -20.49
C PRO A 39 -9.64 8.13 -19.90
N ARG A 40 -10.09 6.89 -20.06
CA ARG A 40 -9.52 5.65 -19.53
C ARG A 40 -8.35 5.16 -20.39
N ILE A 41 -7.21 4.80 -19.79
CA ILE A 41 -6.09 4.10 -20.47
C ILE A 41 -5.89 2.71 -19.83
N VAL A 42 -5.73 1.71 -20.71
CA VAL A 42 -5.22 0.36 -20.41
C VAL A 42 -4.10 0.09 -21.42
N GLN A 43 -2.90 -0.23 -20.91
CA GLN A 43 -1.71 -0.75 -21.60
C GLN A 43 -1.03 0.14 -22.66
N GLY A 44 0.26 0.41 -22.46
CA GLY A 44 1.10 1.26 -23.30
C GLY A 44 1.40 0.67 -24.68
N TYR A 45 1.05 1.44 -25.71
CA TYR A 45 1.82 1.79 -26.91
C TYR A 45 1.16 3.06 -27.48
N GLU A 46 1.94 4.04 -27.95
CA GLU A 46 1.42 5.24 -28.61
C GLU A 46 0.72 4.87 -29.91
N GLY A 47 -0.59 5.15 -29.99
CA GLY A 47 -1.38 5.06 -31.21
C GLY A 47 -2.10 6.39 -31.44
N GLU A 48 -1.87 6.99 -32.60
CA GLU A 48 -2.56 8.20 -33.07
C GLU A 48 -4.09 8.06 -32.98
N ALA A 49 -4.75 9.19 -32.77
CA ALA A 49 -6.20 9.27 -32.58
C ALA A 49 -6.97 8.79 -33.83
N ILE A 50 -7.50 7.57 -33.77
CA ILE A 50 -8.54 7.12 -34.70
C ILE A 50 -9.89 7.54 -34.14
N TYR A 51 -10.46 8.58 -34.76
CA TYR A 51 -11.85 8.96 -34.63
C TYR A 51 -12.76 7.77 -34.98
N LYS A 52 -13.50 7.25 -33.99
CA LYS A 52 -14.71 6.46 -34.23
C LYS A 52 -15.91 7.42 -34.21
N PRO A 53 -16.59 7.66 -35.34
CA PRO A 53 -17.81 8.45 -35.34
C PRO A 53 -18.85 7.80 -34.41
N VAL A 54 -19.55 8.62 -33.64
CA VAL A 54 -20.86 8.24 -33.10
C VAL A 54 -21.69 7.80 -34.31
N PRO A 55 -22.34 6.61 -34.27
CA PRO A 55 -23.23 6.22 -35.34
C PRO A 55 -24.28 7.32 -35.50
N THR A 56 -24.31 7.94 -36.68
CA THR A 56 -25.57 8.47 -37.17
C THR A 56 -26.56 7.30 -37.18
N LEU A 57 -27.74 7.46 -36.57
CA LEU A 57 -28.88 6.63 -36.95
C LEU A 57 -29.29 7.06 -38.37
N SER A 58 -28.54 6.55 -39.33
CA SER A 58 -28.88 6.45 -40.74
C SER A 58 -28.21 5.15 -41.18
N SER A 59 -28.92 4.07 -41.47
CA SER A 59 -29.86 3.96 -42.59
C SER A 59 -30.56 2.57 -42.51
N PRO A 60 -31.31 2.14 -43.54
CA PRO A 60 -32.68 2.45 -43.89
C PRO A 60 -33.59 1.24 -43.64
N MET A 61 -34.61 1.35 -42.79
CA MET A 61 -35.70 0.37 -42.81
C MET A 61 -36.86 0.91 -43.65
N LYS A 62 -36.87 0.40 -44.88
CA LYS A 62 -38.03 0.13 -45.75
C LYS A 62 -39.36 0.23 -45.00
N ALA A 63 -40.26 1.06 -45.53
CA ALA A 63 -41.66 1.10 -45.15
C ALA A 63 -42.26 -0.31 -45.17
N VAL A 64 -42.70 -0.76 -44.00
CA VAL A 64 -43.64 -1.88 -43.86
C VAL A 64 -44.89 -1.28 -43.24
N ASN A 65 -45.91 -1.12 -44.10
CA ASN A 65 -47.25 -0.72 -43.72
C ASN A 65 -47.80 -1.71 -42.68
N TYR A 66 -47.95 -1.28 -41.44
CA TYR A 66 -48.91 -1.87 -40.51
C TYR A 66 -50.02 -0.87 -40.27
N SER A 67 -51.10 -1.09 -41.02
CA SER A 67 -52.41 -0.49 -40.85
C SER A 67 -52.92 -0.74 -39.43
N ILE A 68 -53.07 0.32 -38.64
CA ILE A 68 -54.00 0.32 -37.51
C ILE A 68 -55.40 0.40 -38.13
N PRO A 69 -56.30 -0.59 -37.90
CA PRO A 69 -57.64 -0.54 -38.44
C PRO A 69 -58.43 0.56 -37.73
N THR A 70 -58.79 1.60 -38.47
CA THR A 70 -59.91 2.46 -38.12
C THR A 70 -61.18 1.61 -38.07
N PRO A 71 -61.99 1.62 -36.99
CA PRO A 71 -63.33 1.06 -37.04
C PRO A 71 -64.19 2.02 -37.86
N THR A 72 -64.38 1.69 -39.14
CA THR A 72 -65.40 2.30 -40.00
C THR A 72 -66.77 1.73 -39.63
N TRP A 73 -67.58 2.54 -38.97
CA TRP A 73 -69.04 2.39 -39.01
C TRP A 73 -69.52 2.88 -40.38
N GLY A 74 -69.69 1.93 -41.31
CA GLY A 74 -70.29 2.21 -42.60
C GLY A 74 -71.80 2.40 -42.49
N PHE A 75 -72.28 3.52 -43.01
CA PHE A 75 -73.56 3.56 -43.71
C PHE A 75 -73.32 4.00 -45.15
N VAL A 76 -73.82 3.19 -46.07
CA VAL A 76 -73.71 3.33 -47.51
C VAL A 76 -74.76 4.35 -47.98
N SER A 77 -74.36 5.34 -48.77
CA SER A 77 -75.27 5.95 -49.74
C SER A 77 -74.65 5.90 -51.13
N ASN A 78 -75.22 5.04 -51.96
CA ASN A 78 -74.94 4.98 -53.39
C ASN A 78 -75.53 6.22 -54.07
N ASN A 79 -74.72 7.00 -54.77
CA ASN A 79 -75.20 7.64 -55.99
C ASN A 79 -74.06 7.77 -57.03
N PRO A 80 -74.19 7.10 -58.19
CA PRO A 80 -73.29 7.27 -59.34
C PRO A 80 -73.71 8.48 -60.17
N ASN A 81 -72.74 9.23 -60.70
CA ASN A 81 -72.86 10.40 -61.59
C ASN A 81 -73.26 11.74 -60.96
N ALA A 82 -72.28 12.62 -60.77
CA ALA A 82 -72.33 13.98 -61.32
C ALA A 82 -70.93 14.61 -61.32
N SER A 83 -70.55 15.10 -62.50
CA SER A 83 -69.35 15.86 -62.85
C SER A 83 -69.36 17.29 -62.30
N ASP A 84 -68.16 17.80 -62.02
CA ASP A 84 -67.66 19.18 -62.11
C ASP A 84 -68.63 20.40 -62.05
N ASN A 85 -68.22 21.32 -61.15
CA ASN A 85 -68.28 22.78 -61.17
C ASN A 85 -69.54 23.55 -60.68
N ALA A 86 -69.25 24.47 -59.73
CA ALA A 86 -69.78 25.82 -59.50
C ALA A 86 -70.64 26.09 -58.24
N GLU A 87 -70.08 26.99 -57.42
CA GLU A 87 -70.67 28.08 -56.62
C GLU A 87 -71.63 27.89 -55.42
N VAL A 88 -71.11 28.34 -54.25
CA VAL A 88 -71.66 29.24 -53.20
C VAL A 88 -73.05 28.92 -52.57
N VAL A 89 -73.08 28.62 -51.25
CA VAL A 89 -73.47 29.52 -50.12
C VAL A 89 -73.62 28.70 -48.81
N ASN A 90 -72.97 29.22 -47.76
CA ASN A 90 -73.02 28.97 -46.32
C ASN A 90 -74.26 28.26 -45.72
N TYR A 91 -73.99 27.33 -44.79
CA TYR A 91 -74.56 27.33 -43.44
C TYR A 91 -73.58 26.70 -42.43
N GLY A 92 -73.24 27.47 -41.38
CA GLY A 92 -72.67 26.96 -40.12
C GLY A 92 -71.18 27.16 -39.95
N LEU A 93 -70.77 28.29 -39.37
CA LEU A 93 -69.44 28.44 -38.75
C LEU A 93 -69.26 27.34 -37.67
N PRO A 94 -68.20 26.52 -37.71
CA PRO A 94 -67.75 25.83 -36.51
C PRO A 94 -67.21 26.88 -35.54
N LEU A 95 -67.63 26.78 -34.27
CA LEU A 95 -67.07 27.56 -33.15
C LEU A 95 -65.53 27.48 -33.16
N PRO A 96 -64.81 28.57 -32.85
CA PRO A 96 -63.36 28.51 -32.75
C PRO A 96 -62.98 27.60 -31.58
N VAL A 97 -62.18 26.59 -31.88
CA VAL A 97 -61.45 25.82 -30.88
C VAL A 97 -60.51 26.79 -30.17
N LEU A 98 -60.73 27.08 -28.89
CA LEU A 98 -59.76 27.76 -28.04
C LEU A 98 -58.60 26.79 -27.79
N GLU A 99 -57.50 26.94 -28.54
CA GLU A 99 -56.23 26.33 -28.20
C GLU A 99 -55.68 26.97 -26.91
N THR A 100 -55.26 26.14 -25.96
CA THR A 100 -54.40 26.58 -24.85
C THR A 100 -53.08 27.11 -25.43
N PRO A 101 -52.68 28.37 -25.21
CA PRO A 101 -51.42 28.88 -25.72
C PRO A 101 -50.25 28.08 -25.13
N GLN A 102 -49.53 27.36 -25.98
CA GLN A 102 -48.27 26.69 -25.63
C GLN A 102 -47.13 27.71 -25.66
N SER A 103 -46.21 27.63 -24.69
CA SER A 103 -44.98 28.44 -24.61
C SER A 103 -44.27 28.53 -25.97
N ASN A 104 -44.13 29.74 -26.53
CA ASN A 104 -43.39 29.97 -27.77
C ASN A 104 -42.22 30.95 -27.52
N PRO A 105 -40.97 30.46 -27.43
CA PRO A 105 -39.81 31.30 -27.14
C PRO A 105 -39.53 32.41 -28.18
N SER A 106 -40.04 32.29 -29.40
CA SER A 106 -39.88 33.33 -30.44
C SER A 106 -40.67 34.61 -30.14
N ASP A 107 -41.68 34.53 -29.27
CA ASP A 107 -42.63 35.62 -29.03
C ASP A 107 -42.33 36.36 -27.71
N GLY A 108 -41.24 35.99 -27.02
CA GLY A 108 -40.80 36.62 -25.76
C GLY A 108 -41.64 36.26 -24.53
N ILE A 109 -42.48 35.22 -24.62
CA ILE A 109 -43.35 34.72 -23.54
C ILE A 109 -42.83 33.35 -23.08
N LEU A 110 -42.45 33.27 -21.80
CA LEU A 110 -42.05 32.01 -21.16
C LEU A 110 -43.27 31.16 -20.79
N PHE A 111 -44.27 31.80 -20.17
CA PHE A 111 -45.41 31.10 -19.59
C PHE A 111 -46.66 31.99 -19.65
N ASP A 112 -47.80 31.38 -19.94
CA ASP A 112 -49.13 32.01 -19.95
C ASP A 112 -50.10 31.08 -19.23
N ASN A 113 -50.62 31.49 -18.07
CA ASN A 113 -51.39 30.62 -17.17
C ASN A 113 -52.86 30.42 -17.60
N GLY A 114 -53.15 30.59 -18.88
CA GLY A 114 -54.43 30.22 -19.49
C GLY A 114 -55.40 31.37 -19.76
N PRO A 115 -56.43 31.12 -20.60
CA PRO A 115 -57.35 32.14 -21.07
C PRO A 115 -58.34 32.56 -19.98
N PHE A 116 -58.75 33.82 -19.98
CA PHE A 116 -59.80 34.34 -19.09
C PHE A 116 -60.90 35.11 -19.85
N ILE A 117 -60.78 35.21 -21.17
CA ILE A 117 -61.83 35.63 -22.09
C ILE A 117 -62.48 34.38 -22.67
N ASN A 118 -63.79 34.23 -22.47
CA ASN A 118 -64.56 33.07 -22.93
C ASN A 118 -65.80 33.47 -23.75
N SER A 119 -65.99 34.76 -24.02
CA SER A 119 -67.00 35.23 -24.97
C SER A 119 -66.47 36.44 -25.74
N PRO A 120 -65.68 36.21 -26.81
CA PRO A 120 -65.09 37.28 -27.60
C PRO A 120 -66.14 38.06 -28.41
N GLY A 121 -66.04 39.39 -28.43
CA GLY A 121 -66.85 40.28 -29.26
C GLY A 121 -68.36 40.35 -28.95
N THR A 122 -68.83 39.72 -27.87
CA THR A 122 -70.26 39.65 -27.51
C THR A 122 -70.71 40.75 -26.55
N GLY A 123 -69.78 41.52 -26.00
CA GLY A 123 -70.05 42.59 -25.04
C GLY A 123 -70.45 43.93 -25.67
N PRO A 124 -70.78 44.94 -24.84
CA PRO A 124 -71.20 46.26 -25.31
C PRO A 124 -70.18 46.92 -26.24
N GLY A 125 -70.59 47.23 -27.47
CA GLY A 125 -69.71 47.84 -28.48
C GLY A 125 -68.74 46.87 -29.15
N GLY A 126 -68.99 45.55 -29.07
CA GLY A 126 -68.15 44.52 -29.66
C GLY A 126 -66.90 44.20 -28.83
N THR A 127 -66.91 44.55 -27.54
CA THR A 127 -65.82 44.21 -26.61
C THR A 127 -65.87 42.74 -26.21
N ASP A 128 -64.74 42.22 -25.75
CA ASP A 128 -64.67 40.87 -25.22
C ASP A 128 -65.30 40.76 -23.82
N GLU A 129 -65.82 39.59 -23.48
CA GLU A 129 -66.36 39.31 -22.16
C GLU A 129 -65.62 38.14 -21.50
N SER A 130 -65.27 38.34 -20.23
CA SER A 130 -64.97 37.27 -19.28
C SER A 130 -66.25 36.95 -18.53
N ILE A 131 -66.96 35.92 -18.97
CA ILE A 131 -68.24 35.49 -18.39
C ILE A 131 -67.97 34.46 -17.29
N ILE A 132 -68.74 34.51 -16.20
CA ILE A 132 -68.74 33.44 -15.18
C ILE A 132 -69.03 32.09 -15.88
N VAL A 133 -68.15 31.11 -15.66
CA VAL A 133 -68.27 29.77 -16.25
C VAL A 133 -69.41 29.01 -15.56
N THR A 134 -70.23 28.30 -16.32
CA THR A 134 -71.35 27.50 -15.78
C THR A 134 -70.90 26.58 -14.66
N GLY A 135 -71.60 26.59 -13.52
CA GLY A 135 -71.24 25.82 -12.31
C GLY A 135 -70.37 26.58 -11.31
N THR A 136 -69.83 27.74 -11.69
CA THR A 136 -69.07 28.66 -10.83
C THR A 136 -69.91 29.89 -10.47
N ASN A 137 -69.52 30.68 -9.46
CA ASN A 137 -70.31 31.85 -8.99
C ASN A 137 -69.49 33.10 -8.63
N SER A 138 -68.16 33.07 -8.76
CA SER A 138 -67.27 34.18 -8.41
C SER A 138 -66.98 35.10 -9.60
N TYR A 139 -67.15 36.41 -9.41
CA TYR A 139 -66.69 37.42 -10.38
C TYR A 139 -65.16 37.59 -10.35
N GLY A 140 -64.51 37.31 -9.23
CA GLY A 140 -63.05 37.42 -9.06
C GLY A 140 -62.68 37.26 -7.59
N PHE A 141 -61.37 37.22 -7.32
CA PHE A 141 -60.82 36.99 -5.99
C PHE A 141 -60.01 38.18 -5.52
N ASN A 142 -60.07 38.52 -4.25
CA ASN A 142 -59.45 39.74 -3.73
C ASN A 142 -57.93 39.58 -3.65
N PHE A 143 -57.18 40.52 -4.22
CA PHE A 143 -55.71 40.53 -4.16
C PHE A 143 -55.19 41.93 -3.81
N ASN A 144 -55.94 42.61 -2.94
CA ASN A 144 -55.66 43.97 -2.50
C ASN A 144 -54.54 44.00 -1.45
N ASN A 145 -53.38 44.53 -1.85
CA ASN A 145 -52.21 44.67 -0.99
C ASN A 145 -52.42 45.70 0.14
N ALA A 146 -53.43 46.58 0.06
CA ALA A 146 -53.76 47.50 1.16
C ALA A 146 -54.40 46.80 2.38
N VAL A 147 -54.90 45.57 2.19
CA VAL A 147 -55.47 44.70 3.25
C VAL A 147 -54.79 43.32 3.23
N PRO A 148 -53.46 43.29 3.22
CA PRO A 148 -52.55 42.22 2.77
C PRO A 148 -53.17 40.95 2.14
N TYR A 149 -53.97 41.10 1.09
CA TYR A 149 -54.51 39.96 0.33
C TYR A 149 -53.70 39.74 -0.94
N THR A 150 -53.28 38.49 -1.18
CA THR A 150 -52.49 38.10 -2.35
C THR A 150 -53.05 36.83 -2.96
N VAL A 151 -52.65 36.57 -4.21
CA VAL A 151 -52.90 35.30 -4.88
C VAL A 151 -51.59 34.71 -5.36
N ALA A 152 -51.51 33.38 -5.38
CA ALA A 152 -50.38 32.65 -5.90
C ALA A 152 -50.83 31.49 -6.78
N ASP A 153 -50.03 31.15 -7.78
CA ASP A 153 -50.30 30.02 -8.68
C ASP A 153 -48.98 29.45 -9.20
N ASP A 154 -48.97 28.18 -9.61
CA ASP A 154 -47.73 27.54 -10.07
C ASP A 154 -47.46 27.74 -11.55
N PHE A 155 -46.19 27.63 -11.91
CA PHE A 155 -45.74 27.55 -13.28
C PHE A 155 -44.48 26.72 -13.38
N THR A 156 -44.21 26.18 -14.57
CA THR A 156 -43.00 25.41 -14.84
C THR A 156 -42.18 26.08 -15.92
N VAL A 157 -40.91 26.35 -15.59
CA VAL A 157 -39.88 26.74 -16.56
C VAL A 157 -39.35 25.48 -17.23
N THR A 158 -39.61 25.34 -18.53
CA THR A 158 -39.21 24.17 -19.33
C THR A 158 -37.94 24.45 -20.14
N GLY A 159 -37.24 23.40 -20.60
CA GLY A 159 -36.01 23.50 -21.38
C GLY A 159 -34.73 23.12 -20.62
N THR A 160 -33.57 23.36 -21.23
CA THR A 160 -32.24 23.00 -20.67
C THR A 160 -31.39 24.21 -20.24
N VAL A 161 -31.88 25.43 -20.45
CA VAL A 161 -31.16 26.67 -20.13
C VAL A 161 -32.00 27.59 -19.24
N PRO A 162 -31.38 28.43 -18.40
CA PRO A 162 -32.12 29.36 -17.55
C PRO A 162 -32.82 30.46 -18.37
N TRP A 163 -33.88 31.03 -17.82
CA TRP A 163 -34.62 32.16 -18.41
C TRP A 163 -34.43 33.44 -17.62
N ALA A 164 -34.15 34.54 -18.31
CA ALA A 164 -34.23 35.88 -17.75
C ALA A 164 -35.65 36.42 -17.92
N ILE A 165 -36.35 36.65 -16.81
CA ILE A 165 -37.70 37.22 -16.82
C ILE A 165 -37.58 38.74 -16.84
N GLY A 166 -38.16 39.39 -17.84
CA GLY A 166 -38.16 40.83 -17.99
C GLY A 166 -39.38 41.51 -17.38
N SER A 167 -40.56 40.89 -17.50
CA SER A 167 -41.78 41.38 -16.87
C SER A 167 -42.80 40.29 -16.60
N VAL A 168 -43.75 40.60 -15.72
CA VAL A 168 -44.94 39.80 -15.46
C VAL A 168 -46.17 40.62 -15.80
N GLU A 169 -47.17 39.99 -16.43
CA GLU A 169 -48.50 40.55 -16.63
C GLU A 169 -49.51 39.79 -15.78
N PHE A 170 -50.42 40.48 -15.10
CA PHE A 170 -51.59 39.88 -14.46
C PHE A 170 -52.84 40.75 -14.66
N TYR A 171 -54.01 40.17 -14.45
CA TYR A 171 -55.28 40.74 -14.92
C TYR A 171 -56.31 40.87 -13.80
N GLY A 172 -56.89 42.05 -13.62
CA GLY A 172 -57.90 42.28 -12.59
C GLY A 172 -58.77 43.50 -12.87
N TYR A 173 -59.77 43.72 -12.03
CA TYR A 173 -60.69 44.86 -12.17
C TYR A 173 -60.99 45.51 -10.80
N GLN A 174 -61.51 46.73 -10.84
CA GLN A 174 -62.23 47.35 -9.73
C GLN A 174 -63.66 47.68 -10.16
N THR A 175 -64.65 47.35 -9.32
CA THR A 175 -66.07 47.57 -9.68
C THR A 175 -66.36 49.07 -9.67
N GLY A 176 -66.95 49.57 -10.77
CA GLY A 176 -67.23 51.00 -10.98
C GLY A 176 -66.11 51.76 -11.69
N SER A 177 -65.03 51.07 -12.10
CA SER A 177 -63.98 51.68 -12.93
C SER A 177 -64.50 52.05 -14.32
N SER A 178 -63.98 53.13 -14.90
CA SER A 178 -64.05 53.37 -16.33
C SER A 178 -62.98 52.54 -17.07
N THR A 179 -62.86 52.69 -18.39
CA THR A 179 -61.79 52.08 -19.19
C THR A 179 -60.40 52.69 -18.94
N THR A 180 -60.30 53.73 -18.11
CA THR A 180 -59.01 54.19 -17.56
C THR A 180 -58.67 53.36 -16.32
N SER A 181 -57.45 52.82 -16.26
CA SER A 181 -57.06 51.97 -15.14
C SER A 181 -57.06 52.71 -13.81
N THR A 182 -57.65 52.07 -12.81
CA THR A 182 -57.73 52.55 -11.42
C THR A 182 -56.71 51.87 -10.50
N PHE A 183 -55.90 50.96 -11.04
CA PHE A 183 -54.78 50.32 -10.36
C PHE A 183 -53.65 51.31 -10.09
N THR A 184 -53.14 51.32 -8.86
CA THR A 184 -52.09 52.26 -8.40
C THR A 184 -50.76 51.56 -8.10
N GLY A 185 -50.73 50.23 -8.04
CA GLY A 185 -49.50 49.47 -7.81
C GLY A 185 -49.66 47.97 -8.04
N GLY A 186 -48.53 47.31 -8.28
CA GLY A 186 -48.42 45.87 -8.49
C GLY A 186 -47.17 45.33 -7.80
N TYR A 187 -47.32 44.20 -7.11
CA TYR A 187 -46.32 43.64 -6.19
C TYR A 187 -46.16 42.15 -6.48
N ILE A 188 -44.93 41.65 -6.56
CA ILE A 188 -44.64 40.29 -7.04
C ILE A 188 -43.46 39.69 -6.29
N ARG A 189 -43.59 38.40 -5.93
CA ARG A 189 -42.47 37.54 -5.53
C ARG A 189 -42.59 36.13 -6.12
N ILE A 190 -41.47 35.42 -6.21
CA ILE A 190 -41.37 34.06 -6.73
C ILE A 190 -40.93 33.12 -5.61
N TRP A 191 -41.54 31.94 -5.56
CA TRP A 191 -41.22 30.87 -4.64
C TRP A 191 -40.66 29.64 -5.37
N ASP A 192 -39.75 28.91 -4.74
CA ASP A 192 -39.22 27.62 -5.23
C ASP A 192 -40.15 26.42 -4.98
N GLY A 193 -41.31 26.66 -4.38
CA GLY A 193 -42.29 25.63 -4.04
C GLY A 193 -43.61 26.24 -3.57
N ASN A 194 -44.59 25.38 -3.26
CA ASN A 194 -45.93 25.82 -2.86
C ASN A 194 -45.87 26.63 -1.54
N PRO A 195 -46.37 27.87 -1.51
CA PRO A 195 -46.26 28.75 -0.33
C PRO A 195 -47.10 28.27 0.87
N SER A 196 -48.11 27.42 0.66
CA SER A 196 -48.87 26.78 1.75
C SER A 196 -48.20 25.52 2.32
N ALA A 197 -47.16 25.00 1.65
CA ALA A 197 -46.48 23.75 1.98
C ALA A 197 -44.99 23.93 2.30
N GLY A 198 -44.56 25.16 2.66
CA GLY A 198 -43.19 25.44 3.10
C GLY A 198 -42.19 25.80 2.00
N GLY A 199 -42.65 26.21 0.81
CA GLY A 199 -41.77 26.81 -0.20
C GLY A 199 -41.06 28.07 0.33
N ASN A 200 -39.92 28.45 -0.26
CA ASN A 200 -39.14 29.62 0.09
C ASN A 200 -39.23 30.70 -1.00
N VAL A 201 -39.23 31.97 -0.59
CA VAL A 201 -39.13 33.10 -1.52
C VAL A 201 -37.71 33.17 -2.07
N ILE A 202 -37.55 33.06 -3.40
CA ILE A 202 -36.25 33.11 -4.08
C ILE A 202 -35.99 34.44 -4.78
N TRP A 203 -37.02 35.25 -5.01
CA TRP A 203 -36.88 36.57 -5.61
C TRP A 203 -38.12 37.44 -5.38
N GLY A 204 -37.94 38.75 -5.21
CA GLY A 204 -39.02 39.73 -5.10
C GLY A 204 -39.63 39.83 -3.70
N ASP A 205 -40.61 40.71 -3.56
CA ASP A 205 -41.26 41.05 -2.30
C ASP A 205 -42.63 41.70 -2.56
N LEU A 206 -43.45 41.82 -1.50
CA LEU A 206 -44.80 42.42 -1.59
C LEU A 206 -44.88 43.88 -1.10
N THR A 207 -43.73 44.52 -0.91
CA THR A 207 -43.62 45.91 -0.43
C THR A 207 -43.21 46.88 -1.53
N THR A 208 -42.41 46.41 -2.49
CA THR A 208 -41.90 47.20 -3.61
C THR A 208 -42.93 47.22 -4.73
N ASN A 209 -43.43 48.40 -5.10
CA ASN A 209 -44.27 48.55 -6.28
C ASN A 209 -43.41 48.34 -7.54
N ARG A 210 -43.69 47.26 -8.28
CA ARG A 210 -42.99 46.88 -9.52
C ARG A 210 -43.79 47.23 -10.78
N MET A 211 -45.00 47.79 -10.65
CA MET A 211 -45.86 48.12 -11.77
C MET A 211 -45.22 49.18 -12.66
N THR A 212 -45.02 48.85 -13.93
CA THR A 212 -44.50 49.74 -14.96
C THR A 212 -45.59 50.25 -15.90
N ASN A 213 -46.69 49.51 -16.07
CA ASN A 213 -47.81 49.92 -16.91
C ASN A 213 -49.13 49.29 -16.45
N THR A 214 -50.25 49.97 -16.72
CA THR A 214 -51.58 49.39 -16.59
C THR A 214 -52.54 49.94 -17.64
N SER A 215 -53.36 49.08 -18.23
CA SER A 215 -54.24 49.45 -19.36
C SER A 215 -55.46 48.55 -19.44
N TRP A 216 -56.59 49.09 -19.91
CA TRP A 216 -57.77 48.29 -20.23
C TRP A 216 -57.49 47.36 -21.41
N ILE A 217 -57.93 46.11 -21.30
CA ILE A 217 -57.64 45.07 -22.30
C ILE A 217 -58.72 44.90 -23.38
N ASN A 218 -59.66 45.85 -23.47
CA ASN A 218 -60.86 45.73 -24.31
C ASN A 218 -61.85 44.62 -23.85
N ALA A 219 -61.91 44.33 -22.54
CA ALA A 219 -62.83 43.32 -22.00
C ALA A 219 -63.49 43.71 -20.68
N TYR A 220 -64.66 43.12 -20.41
CA TYR A 220 -65.42 43.27 -19.15
C TYR A 220 -65.64 41.93 -18.45
N ARG A 221 -65.64 41.93 -17.11
CA ARG A 221 -66.04 40.78 -16.29
C ARG A 221 -67.55 40.81 -16.01
N VAL A 222 -68.28 39.80 -16.46
CA VAL A 222 -69.75 39.74 -16.43
C VAL A 222 -70.26 38.38 -15.96
N ASN A 223 -71.55 38.29 -15.59
CA ASN A 223 -72.18 37.03 -15.17
C ASN A 223 -72.89 36.30 -16.32
N VAL A 224 -73.36 37.04 -17.31
CA VAL A 224 -74.05 36.53 -18.50
C VAL A 224 -73.60 37.34 -19.70
N SER A 225 -73.72 36.77 -20.89
CA SER A 225 -73.33 37.45 -22.14
C SER A 225 -74.19 38.70 -22.40
N GLY A 226 -73.57 39.73 -22.96
CA GLY A 226 -74.18 41.05 -23.12
C GLY A 226 -74.31 41.79 -21.77
N GLY A 227 -73.44 41.49 -20.82
CA GLY A 227 -73.45 42.05 -19.48
C GLY A 227 -73.01 43.53 -19.43
N GLY A 228 -73.14 44.15 -18.25
CA GLY A 228 -72.84 45.58 -18.07
C GLY A 228 -71.34 45.93 -18.10
N THR A 229 -71.03 47.23 -18.23
CA THR A 229 -69.67 47.78 -18.37
C THR A 229 -68.97 48.13 -17.04
N THR A 230 -69.50 47.68 -15.90
CA THR A 230 -69.06 48.14 -14.57
C THR A 230 -67.76 47.51 -14.08
N ARG A 231 -67.20 46.51 -14.78
CA ARG A 231 -65.97 45.79 -14.39
C ARG A 231 -65.00 45.65 -15.57
N PRO A 232 -64.42 46.76 -16.07
CA PRO A 232 -63.40 46.70 -17.11
C PRO A 232 -62.16 45.99 -16.57
N ILE A 233 -61.66 45.01 -17.31
CA ILE A 233 -60.45 44.26 -16.94
C ILE A 233 -59.22 45.07 -17.33
N MET A 234 -58.35 45.30 -16.36
CA MET A 234 -57.07 45.95 -16.54
C MET A 234 -55.97 44.90 -16.58
N LYS A 235 -55.04 45.08 -17.53
CA LYS A 235 -53.73 44.46 -17.48
C LYS A 235 -52.83 45.28 -16.56
N VAL A 236 -52.07 44.63 -15.70
CA VAL A 236 -51.02 45.22 -14.89
C VAL A 236 -49.71 44.57 -15.29
N VAL A 237 -48.73 45.37 -15.69
CA VAL A 237 -47.39 44.91 -16.09
C VAL A 237 -46.39 45.33 -15.02
N CYS A 238 -45.61 44.37 -14.51
CA CYS A 238 -44.58 44.60 -13.50
C CYS A 238 -43.19 44.21 -14.01
N SER A 239 -42.17 45.01 -13.70
CA SER A 239 -40.77 44.71 -14.07
C SER A 239 -40.10 43.73 -13.10
N THR A 240 -39.24 42.87 -13.63
CA THR A 240 -38.52 41.84 -12.85
C THR A 240 -36.99 41.92 -12.99
N PRO A 241 -36.35 43.03 -12.56
CA PRO A 241 -34.91 43.20 -12.70
C PRO A 241 -34.13 42.10 -11.95
N GLY A 242 -33.16 41.50 -12.66
CA GLY A 242 -32.29 40.46 -12.11
C GLY A 242 -32.92 39.08 -11.93
N LEU A 243 -34.23 38.91 -12.18
CA LEU A 243 -34.88 37.60 -12.07
C LEU A 243 -34.33 36.65 -13.14
N THR A 244 -33.79 35.51 -12.67
CA THR A 244 -33.34 34.39 -13.50
C THR A 244 -33.90 33.11 -12.91
N LEU A 245 -34.54 32.27 -13.73
CA LEU A 245 -35.11 31.01 -13.30
C LEU A 245 -34.50 29.86 -14.09
N ASN A 246 -33.93 28.88 -13.38
CA ASN A 246 -33.50 27.61 -13.98
C ASN A 246 -34.72 26.77 -14.35
N PRO A 247 -34.59 25.77 -15.26
CA PRO A 247 -35.64 24.79 -15.46
C PRO A 247 -36.12 24.18 -14.14
N GLY A 248 -37.44 24.18 -13.90
CA GLY A 248 -38.03 23.80 -12.61
C GLY A 248 -39.45 24.34 -12.43
N THR A 249 -40.12 23.89 -11.38
CA THR A 249 -41.47 24.33 -11.01
C THR A 249 -41.37 25.37 -9.88
N TYR A 250 -42.10 26.47 -10.04
CA TYR A 250 -42.10 27.61 -9.14
C TYR A 250 -43.53 28.08 -8.88
N TRP A 251 -43.71 28.95 -7.90
CA TRP A 251 -44.98 29.64 -7.67
C TRP A 251 -44.77 31.14 -7.79
N ILE A 252 -45.65 31.81 -8.53
CA ILE A 252 -45.71 33.27 -8.54
C ILE A 252 -46.74 33.73 -7.55
N GLU A 253 -46.40 34.71 -6.72
CA GLU A 253 -47.36 35.41 -5.88
C GLU A 253 -47.42 36.88 -6.29
N PHE A 254 -48.64 37.38 -6.46
CA PHE A 254 -48.86 38.77 -6.82
C PHE A 254 -50.06 39.41 -6.09
N ALA A 255 -49.95 40.72 -5.94
CA ALA A 255 -50.94 41.58 -5.31
C ALA A 255 -50.98 42.94 -6.02
N ALA A 256 -52.05 43.70 -5.81
CA ALA A 256 -52.19 45.03 -6.38
C ALA A 256 -52.83 46.02 -5.40
N THR A 257 -52.65 47.32 -5.64
CA THR A 257 -53.43 48.40 -5.02
C THR A 257 -54.25 49.11 -6.06
N GLY A 258 -55.36 49.73 -5.64
CA GLY A 258 -56.22 50.50 -6.53
C GLY A 258 -56.98 51.60 -5.79
N SER A 259 -57.55 52.52 -6.56
CA SER A 259 -58.16 53.76 -6.05
C SER A 259 -59.65 53.66 -5.71
N LEU A 260 -60.34 52.60 -6.14
CA LEU A 260 -61.78 52.41 -5.88
C LEU A 260 -62.07 51.53 -4.66
N ALA A 261 -63.29 51.65 -4.11
CA ALA A 261 -63.73 50.95 -2.91
C ALA A 261 -63.98 49.43 -3.09
N SER A 262 -64.19 48.95 -4.33
CA SER A 262 -64.41 47.53 -4.61
C SER A 262 -63.31 46.97 -5.49
N GLY A 263 -62.46 46.14 -4.88
CA GLY A 263 -61.29 45.50 -5.49
C GLY A 263 -59.99 46.04 -4.91
N PRO A 264 -58.83 45.74 -5.52
CA PRO A 264 -58.66 44.93 -6.73
C PRO A 264 -59.16 43.47 -6.65
N TRP A 265 -59.81 43.02 -7.72
CA TRP A 265 -60.26 41.64 -7.90
C TRP A 265 -59.53 40.98 -9.09
N VAL A 266 -58.82 39.88 -8.86
CA VAL A 266 -58.20 39.08 -9.94
C VAL A 266 -59.29 38.26 -10.61
N VAL A 267 -59.29 38.22 -11.94
CA VAL A 267 -60.24 37.41 -12.70
C VAL A 267 -59.78 35.94 -12.70
N PRO A 268 -60.68 34.96 -12.70
CA PRO A 268 -60.30 33.55 -12.83
C PRO A 268 -59.97 33.19 -14.28
N VAL A 269 -59.10 32.18 -14.45
CA VAL A 269 -58.96 31.46 -15.72
C VAL A 269 -60.32 30.83 -16.07
N CYS A 270 -60.73 31.00 -17.33
CA CYS A 270 -62.02 30.56 -17.84
C CYS A 270 -61.81 29.47 -18.88
N LEU A 271 -62.08 28.22 -18.50
CA LEU A 271 -62.08 27.06 -19.38
C LEU A 271 -63.52 26.62 -19.71
N SER A 272 -63.66 25.64 -20.60
CA SER A 272 -64.95 24.98 -20.85
C SER A 272 -65.43 24.13 -19.66
N THR A 273 -64.59 23.91 -18.65
CA THR A 273 -64.88 23.19 -17.41
C THR A 273 -64.91 24.13 -16.19
N PRO A 274 -65.68 23.82 -15.13
CA PRO A 274 -65.78 24.65 -13.93
C PRO A 274 -64.49 24.72 -13.09
N ALA A 275 -63.63 23.71 -13.14
CA ALA A 275 -62.29 23.74 -12.54
C ALA A 275 -61.28 24.28 -13.55
N SER A 276 -60.47 25.26 -13.14
CA SER A 276 -59.56 25.99 -14.05
C SER A 276 -58.11 26.08 -13.59
N GLY A 277 -57.77 25.55 -12.42
CA GLY A 277 -56.41 25.56 -11.88
C GLY A 277 -56.38 25.27 -10.38
N ASN A 278 -55.28 25.61 -9.74
CA ASN A 278 -54.95 25.28 -8.35
C ASN A 278 -54.36 26.48 -7.59
N ALA A 279 -54.75 27.69 -7.98
CA ALA A 279 -54.31 28.92 -7.35
C ALA A 279 -54.69 28.95 -5.87
N LEU A 280 -53.88 29.66 -5.10
CA LEU A 280 -54.06 29.92 -3.68
C LEU A 280 -54.32 31.41 -3.47
N GLN A 281 -55.07 31.72 -2.42
CA GLN A 281 -55.25 33.08 -1.93
C GLN A 281 -54.77 33.16 -0.49
N PHE A 282 -54.04 34.23 -0.18
CA PHE A 282 -53.69 34.57 1.19
C PHE A 282 -54.63 35.66 1.70
N THR A 283 -55.33 35.38 2.80
CA THR A 283 -56.19 36.35 3.51
C THR A 283 -55.84 36.46 5.00
N GLY A 284 -54.59 36.16 5.34
CA GLY A 284 -54.10 35.89 6.70
C GLY A 284 -53.65 34.44 6.87
N THR A 285 -54.24 33.53 6.09
CA THR A 285 -53.79 32.14 5.89
C THR A 285 -53.94 31.76 4.42
N TRP A 286 -53.10 30.85 3.94
CA TRP A 286 -53.22 30.30 2.57
C TRP A 286 -54.41 29.34 2.47
N ALA A 287 -55.24 29.53 1.44
CA ALA A 287 -56.32 28.63 1.10
C ALA A 287 -56.48 28.50 -0.43
N PRO A 288 -56.99 27.38 -0.95
CA PRO A 288 -57.30 27.24 -2.37
C PRO A 288 -58.35 28.26 -2.83
N ILE A 289 -58.13 28.83 -4.01
CA ILE A 289 -59.13 29.63 -4.70
C ILE A 289 -60.18 28.68 -5.25
N VAL A 290 -61.42 28.79 -4.76
CA VAL A 290 -62.55 27.97 -5.21
C VAL A 290 -63.74 28.81 -5.65
N SER A 291 -64.53 28.30 -6.59
CA SER A 291 -65.76 28.92 -7.07
C SER A 291 -66.87 27.88 -7.16
N GLY A 292 -68.11 28.26 -6.83
CA GLY A 292 -69.26 27.36 -6.75
C GLY A 292 -69.91 27.38 -5.37
N THR A 293 -70.86 26.47 -5.15
CA THR A 293 -71.57 26.33 -3.87
C THR A 293 -71.48 24.87 -3.44
N ALA A 294 -71.13 24.63 -2.17
CA ALA A 294 -71.01 23.28 -1.63
C ALA A 294 -72.26 22.43 -1.93
N PRO A 295 -72.12 21.16 -2.33
CA PRO A 295 -70.89 20.37 -2.39
C PRO A 295 -70.03 20.58 -3.67
N ASN A 296 -70.50 21.37 -4.62
CA ASN A 296 -69.87 21.56 -5.94
C ASN A 296 -69.01 22.84 -5.94
N THR A 297 -67.87 22.78 -5.27
CA THR A 297 -66.84 23.83 -5.28
C THR A 297 -65.66 23.40 -6.14
N TYR A 298 -65.27 24.24 -7.09
CA TYR A 298 -64.24 23.91 -8.08
C TYR A 298 -63.00 24.80 -7.89
N PRO A 299 -61.79 24.23 -7.88
CA PRO A 299 -60.56 25.01 -7.77
C PRO A 299 -60.32 25.83 -9.04
N GLN A 300 -59.77 27.03 -8.88
CA GLN A 300 -59.58 28.01 -9.95
C GLN A 300 -58.10 28.33 -10.14
N GLY A 301 -57.72 28.64 -11.38
CA GLY A 301 -56.43 29.27 -11.71
C GLY A 301 -56.57 30.79 -11.84
N VAL A 302 -55.45 31.52 -11.78
CA VAL A 302 -55.41 32.96 -12.04
C VAL A 302 -54.53 33.29 -13.25
N PRO A 303 -54.98 34.15 -14.18
CA PRO A 303 -54.22 34.42 -15.40
C PRO A 303 -53.04 35.35 -15.13
N PHE A 304 -51.86 34.92 -15.55
CA PHE A 304 -50.67 35.75 -15.62
C PHE A 304 -49.78 35.32 -16.80
N LYS A 305 -48.91 36.24 -17.25
CA LYS A 305 -47.89 35.97 -18.27
C LYS A 305 -46.51 36.31 -17.74
N LEU A 306 -45.53 35.45 -18.04
CA LEU A 306 -44.12 35.70 -17.79
C LEU A 306 -43.45 36.04 -19.12
N ASN A 307 -42.99 37.28 -19.26
CA ASN A 307 -42.27 37.73 -20.45
C ASN A 307 -40.77 37.73 -20.18
N GLY A 308 -39.98 37.18 -21.09
CA GLY A 308 -38.54 37.04 -20.91
C GLY A 308 -37.85 36.43 -22.12
N ALA A 309 -36.59 36.07 -21.95
CA ALA A 309 -35.84 35.33 -22.96
C ALA A 309 -35.04 34.19 -22.30
N ALA A 310 -34.94 33.07 -23.01
CA ALA A 310 -33.98 32.02 -22.69
C ALA A 310 -32.56 32.60 -22.77
N LEU A 311 -31.72 32.32 -21.78
CA LEU A 311 -30.30 32.70 -21.80
C LEU A 311 -29.53 31.75 -22.73
N THR A 312 -29.72 31.92 -24.03
CA THR A 312 -28.99 31.21 -25.10
C THR A 312 -27.74 31.99 -25.49
N GLY A 313 -26.66 31.34 -25.94
CA GLY A 313 -25.42 32.03 -26.34
C GLY A 313 -24.44 32.23 -25.19
N LEU A 314 -23.98 31.11 -24.62
CA LEU A 314 -23.00 31.09 -23.55
C LEU A 314 -21.60 31.33 -24.11
N GLU A 315 -20.97 32.40 -23.66
CA GLU A 315 -19.56 32.69 -23.91
C GLU A 315 -18.80 32.67 -22.58
N TYR A 316 -17.48 32.52 -22.63
CA TYR A 316 -16.59 32.54 -21.48
C TYR A 316 -15.54 33.61 -21.72
N GLN A 317 -15.42 34.54 -20.78
CA GLN A 317 -14.29 35.44 -20.74
C GLN A 317 -13.23 34.82 -19.83
N VAL A 318 -12.01 34.74 -20.33
CA VAL A 318 -10.88 34.18 -19.58
C VAL A 318 -9.87 35.28 -19.31
N TRP A 319 -9.29 35.24 -18.12
CA TRP A 319 -8.22 36.12 -17.70
C TRP A 319 -7.06 35.33 -17.12
N ARG A 320 -5.87 35.93 -17.17
CA ARG A 320 -4.71 35.51 -16.39
C ARG A 320 -4.43 36.53 -15.27
N LEU A 321 -4.02 36.05 -14.12
CA LEU A 321 -3.60 36.83 -12.96
C LEU A 321 -2.37 36.20 -12.29
N LYS A 322 -1.73 36.93 -11.38
CA LYS A 322 -0.76 36.34 -10.45
C LYS A 322 -1.48 35.73 -9.25
N GLN A 323 -0.89 34.71 -8.63
CA GLN A 323 -1.39 34.19 -7.35
C GLN A 323 -1.39 35.31 -6.30
N GLY A 324 -2.49 35.47 -5.56
CA GLY A 324 -2.71 36.55 -4.58
C GLY A 324 -3.57 37.70 -5.09
N ASP A 325 -3.77 37.82 -6.40
CA ASP A 325 -4.58 38.87 -7.03
C ASP A 325 -6.06 38.46 -7.25
N GLU A 326 -6.51 37.33 -6.69
CA GLU A 326 -7.87 36.81 -6.89
C GLU A 326 -8.97 37.79 -6.46
N ALA A 327 -8.71 38.66 -5.48
CA ALA A 327 -9.67 39.66 -5.00
C ALA A 327 -9.67 40.95 -5.83
N ASN A 328 -8.75 41.11 -6.80
CA ASN A 328 -8.52 42.38 -7.51
C ASN A 328 -8.70 42.23 -9.04
N PRO A 329 -9.93 42.12 -9.57
CA PRO A 329 -10.17 41.91 -11.00
C PRO A 329 -9.55 42.95 -11.95
N THR A 330 -9.21 44.14 -11.45
CA THR A 330 -8.57 45.20 -12.21
C THR A 330 -7.12 44.90 -12.60
N THR A 331 -6.45 43.97 -11.90
CA THR A 331 -5.07 43.56 -12.23
C THR A 331 -5.03 42.40 -13.24
N TRP A 332 -6.18 41.84 -13.57
CA TRP A 332 -6.28 40.65 -14.43
C TRP A 332 -6.07 41.01 -15.89
N THR A 333 -5.25 40.22 -16.59
CA THR A 333 -5.03 40.36 -18.03
C THR A 333 -6.06 39.54 -18.79
N SER A 334 -6.90 40.19 -19.60
CA SER A 334 -7.85 39.50 -20.49
C SER A 334 -7.12 38.66 -21.54
N LEU A 335 -7.54 37.40 -21.69
CA LEU A 335 -7.09 36.50 -22.75
C LEU A 335 -8.11 36.39 -23.90
N GLY A 336 -9.24 37.08 -23.79
CA GLY A 336 -10.32 37.09 -24.75
C GLY A 336 -11.53 36.25 -24.35
N THR A 337 -12.55 36.32 -25.22
CA THR A 337 -13.83 35.64 -25.06
C THR A 337 -13.87 34.41 -25.99
N THR A 338 -14.48 33.31 -25.54
CA THR A 338 -14.69 32.11 -26.37
C THR A 338 -16.07 31.48 -26.10
N ALA A 339 -16.71 30.90 -27.11
CA ALA A 339 -17.91 30.08 -26.95
C ALA A 339 -17.60 28.62 -26.58
N THR A 340 -16.33 28.21 -26.66
CA THR A 340 -15.89 26.85 -26.29
C THR A 340 -15.51 26.77 -24.82
N THR A 341 -15.47 25.56 -24.25
CA THR A 341 -15.03 25.32 -22.87
C THR A 341 -13.51 25.22 -22.74
N SER A 342 -12.76 25.87 -23.63
CA SER A 342 -11.29 25.86 -23.66
C SER A 342 -10.73 27.06 -24.42
N ILE A 343 -9.57 27.55 -23.98
CA ILE A 343 -8.77 28.57 -24.67
C ILE A 343 -7.28 28.29 -24.41
N VAL A 344 -6.40 28.81 -25.28
CA VAL A 344 -4.95 28.73 -25.11
C VAL A 344 -4.41 30.12 -24.74
N ASP A 345 -3.66 30.23 -23.63
CA ASP A 345 -2.89 31.44 -23.32
C ASP A 345 -1.58 31.44 -24.13
N ASN A 346 -1.64 31.97 -25.35
CA ASN A 346 -0.48 32.06 -26.25
C ASN A 346 0.64 32.98 -25.73
N SER A 347 0.38 33.80 -24.71
CA SER A 347 1.40 34.66 -24.11
C SER A 347 2.19 33.97 -22.99
N TRP A 348 1.86 32.73 -22.63
CA TRP A 348 2.56 31.98 -21.58
C TRP A 348 4.08 31.98 -21.76
N SER A 349 4.59 31.81 -22.98
CA SER A 349 6.03 31.73 -23.26
C SER A 349 6.78 33.03 -22.96
N THR A 350 6.13 34.19 -23.10
CA THR A 350 6.74 35.53 -22.96
C THR A 350 6.55 36.16 -21.59
N LEU A 351 5.81 35.53 -20.68
CA LEU A 351 5.61 36.06 -19.33
C LEU A 351 6.91 36.13 -18.52
N PRO A 352 7.05 37.09 -17.59
CA PRO A 352 8.09 37.03 -16.57
C PRO A 352 7.92 35.78 -15.70
N ASN A 353 9.01 35.32 -15.08
CA ASN A 353 8.95 34.26 -14.08
C ASN A 353 8.03 34.65 -12.91
N GLY A 354 7.18 33.72 -12.47
CA GLY A 354 6.25 33.96 -11.38
C GLY A 354 5.10 32.93 -11.30
N PRO A 355 4.32 32.97 -10.21
CA PRO A 355 3.13 32.14 -10.03
C PRO A 355 1.91 32.77 -10.71
N TYR A 356 1.35 32.06 -11.69
CA TYR A 356 0.19 32.51 -12.44
C TYR A 356 -1.00 31.59 -12.24
N ARG A 357 -2.20 32.16 -12.33
CA ARG A 357 -3.47 31.44 -12.32
C ARG A 357 -4.38 32.05 -13.37
N TRP A 358 -5.43 31.35 -13.76
CA TRP A 358 -6.45 31.82 -14.68
C TRP A 358 -7.80 31.90 -13.99
N ALA A 359 -8.57 32.91 -14.39
CA ALA A 359 -9.95 33.10 -13.97
C ALA A 359 -10.87 33.00 -15.20
N VAL A 360 -12.02 32.36 -15.05
CA VAL A 360 -13.05 32.29 -16.09
C VAL A 360 -14.39 32.73 -15.53
N LYS A 361 -15.10 33.58 -16.30
CA LYS A 361 -16.50 33.94 -16.03
C LYS A 361 -17.34 33.54 -17.24
N ALA A 362 -18.43 32.83 -17.00
CA ALA A 362 -19.48 32.66 -18.00
C ALA A 362 -20.22 33.99 -18.22
N LYS A 363 -20.40 34.34 -19.49
CA LYS A 363 -21.14 35.47 -20.04
C LYS A 363 -22.38 34.93 -20.75
N TYR A 364 -23.54 35.34 -20.27
CA TYR A 364 -24.84 35.00 -20.84
C TYR A 364 -25.35 36.17 -21.70
N THR A 365 -26.37 35.90 -22.52
CA THR A 365 -27.08 36.95 -23.27
C THR A 365 -27.63 38.05 -22.35
N GLY A 366 -27.69 39.28 -22.86
CA GLY A 366 -28.13 40.44 -22.09
C GLY A 366 -27.11 40.96 -21.06
N ASP A 367 -25.82 40.71 -21.29
CA ASP A 367 -24.68 41.18 -20.46
C ASP A 367 -24.73 40.71 -19.00
N ARG A 368 -25.20 39.47 -18.79
CA ARG A 368 -25.21 38.83 -17.47
C ARG A 368 -23.97 37.96 -17.28
N TRP A 369 -23.37 38.03 -16.09
CA TRP A 369 -22.10 37.37 -15.78
C TRP A 369 -22.22 36.50 -14.52
N SER A 370 -21.58 35.33 -14.54
CA SER A 370 -21.35 34.49 -13.34
C SER A 370 -20.20 35.04 -12.48
N ASP A 371 -19.99 34.47 -11.29
CA ASP A 371 -18.76 34.66 -10.51
C ASP A 371 -17.54 34.03 -11.19
N ALA A 372 -16.34 34.45 -10.80
CA ALA A 372 -15.11 33.91 -11.35
C ALA A 372 -14.76 32.54 -10.76
N ALA A 373 -14.55 31.56 -11.63
CA ALA A 373 -13.90 30.30 -11.26
C ALA A 373 -12.39 30.38 -11.51
N PHE A 374 -11.59 29.81 -10.61
CA PHE A 374 -10.13 29.93 -10.60
C PHE A 374 -9.44 28.58 -10.86
N SER A 375 -8.38 28.58 -11.67
CA SER A 375 -7.58 27.37 -11.96
C SER A 375 -6.65 26.97 -10.80
N ASN A 376 -5.86 25.90 -10.94
CA ASN A 376 -4.64 25.72 -10.14
C ASN A 376 -3.57 26.77 -10.51
N VAL A 377 -2.53 26.90 -9.69
CA VAL A 377 -1.38 27.80 -9.95
C VAL A 377 -0.34 27.08 -10.81
N LEU A 378 0.24 27.79 -11.79
CA LEU A 378 1.40 27.36 -12.55
C LEU A 378 2.58 28.33 -12.34
N GLY A 379 3.75 27.79 -11.98
CA GLY A 379 4.97 28.55 -11.74
C GLY A 379 5.86 28.66 -12.98
N LYS A 380 5.84 29.80 -13.68
CA LYS A 380 6.77 30.03 -14.80
C LYS A 380 8.18 30.31 -14.27
N GLY A 381 9.14 29.45 -14.64
CA GLY A 381 10.54 29.56 -14.17
C GLY A 381 10.74 29.36 -12.66
N TRP A 382 9.67 28.98 -11.96
CA TRP A 382 9.59 28.77 -10.50
C TRP A 382 9.52 27.29 -10.13
N VAL A 383 9.70 26.40 -11.11
CA VAL A 383 9.73 24.96 -10.89
C VAL A 383 11.09 24.38 -11.27
N SER A 384 11.45 23.30 -10.59
CA SER A 384 12.62 22.46 -10.78
C SER A 384 12.18 21.06 -11.19
N ASN A 385 12.99 20.36 -11.97
CA ASN A 385 12.89 18.92 -12.17
C ASN A 385 13.79 18.22 -11.14
N VAL A 386 13.22 17.50 -10.17
CA VAL A 386 13.99 16.91 -9.07
C VAL A 386 14.06 15.40 -9.22
N THR A 387 15.26 14.86 -9.36
CA THR A 387 15.51 13.43 -9.51
C THR A 387 16.18 12.88 -8.26
N PHE A 388 15.72 11.75 -7.76
CA PHE A 388 16.40 10.95 -6.75
C PHE A 388 16.88 9.65 -7.38
N ASN A 389 18.18 9.38 -7.30
CA ASN A 389 18.79 8.10 -7.62
C ASN A 389 19.17 7.44 -6.29
N ILE A 390 18.47 6.38 -5.93
CA ILE A 390 18.64 5.69 -4.65
C ILE A 390 19.33 4.35 -4.88
N THR A 391 20.42 4.12 -4.17
CA THR A 391 21.10 2.82 -4.06
C THR A 391 21.01 2.30 -2.62
N LEU A 392 21.18 1.00 -2.45
CA LEU A 392 21.15 0.33 -1.15
C LEU A 392 22.56 -0.20 -0.82
N SER A 393 22.90 -0.30 0.46
CA SER A 393 24.21 -0.82 0.89
C SER A 393 24.40 -2.32 0.66
N SER A 394 23.32 -3.10 0.63
CA SER A 394 23.35 -4.50 0.20
C SER A 394 23.34 -4.57 -1.33
N GLN A 395 24.27 -5.35 -1.90
CA GLN A 395 24.46 -5.43 -3.35
C GLN A 395 23.34 -6.22 -4.03
N THR A 396 22.73 -7.15 -3.32
CA THR A 396 21.63 -7.99 -3.83
C THR A 396 20.26 -7.31 -3.67
N ALA A 397 20.17 -6.27 -2.83
CA ALA A 397 18.92 -5.58 -2.56
C ALA A 397 18.47 -4.67 -3.71
N VAL A 398 17.17 -4.72 -4.03
CA VAL A 398 16.55 -3.88 -5.07
C VAL A 398 15.95 -2.62 -4.42
N PRO A 399 16.28 -1.40 -4.89
CA PRO A 399 15.75 -0.14 -4.38
C PRO A 399 14.30 0.14 -4.81
N GLU A 400 13.46 -0.89 -4.86
CA GLU A 400 12.02 -0.76 -5.10
C GLU A 400 11.29 -0.38 -3.81
N ASN A 401 10.22 0.41 -3.93
CA ASN A 401 9.38 0.84 -2.81
C ASN A 401 10.14 1.59 -1.72
N VAL A 402 11.15 2.39 -2.09
CA VAL A 402 11.71 3.41 -1.20
C VAL A 402 10.79 4.63 -1.26
N MET A 403 10.27 5.06 -0.12
CA MET A 403 9.52 6.30 -0.04
C MET A 403 10.46 7.49 -0.11
N VAL A 404 10.15 8.41 -1.01
CA VAL A 404 10.72 9.76 -1.04
C VAL A 404 9.60 10.72 -0.70
N TYR A 405 9.79 11.50 0.36
CA TYR A 405 8.88 12.53 0.82
C TYR A 405 9.63 13.86 0.89
N MET A 406 9.06 14.92 0.31
CA MET A 406 9.61 16.26 0.33
C MET A 406 8.51 17.24 0.70
N GLU A 407 8.71 18.01 1.76
CA GLU A 407 7.81 19.06 2.19
C GLU A 407 8.53 20.40 2.12
N ASN A 408 8.01 21.33 1.33
CA ASN A 408 8.59 22.68 1.27
C ASN A 408 8.14 23.54 2.45
N THR A 409 9.14 24.14 3.08
CA THR A 409 9.03 24.91 4.32
C THR A 409 8.84 26.41 4.05
N SER A 410 8.95 26.84 2.79
CA SER A 410 8.67 28.20 2.32
C SER A 410 7.21 28.30 1.82
N PRO A 411 6.35 29.12 2.46
CA PRO A 411 4.89 29.00 2.35
C PRO A 411 4.30 29.67 1.09
N THR A 412 4.68 29.22 -0.10
CA THR A 412 4.20 29.82 -1.36
C THR A 412 3.21 28.96 -2.17
N ALA A 413 3.10 27.66 -1.91
CA ALA A 413 2.12 26.75 -2.56
C ALA A 413 1.96 25.44 -1.77
N ASP A 414 0.89 24.67 -2.03
CA ASP A 414 0.78 23.26 -1.58
C ASP A 414 1.98 22.47 -2.11
N SER A 415 2.94 22.16 -1.24
CA SER A 415 4.29 21.79 -1.65
C SER A 415 4.82 20.55 -0.97
N ILE A 416 3.94 19.55 -0.82
CA ILE A 416 4.32 18.19 -0.48
C ILE A 416 4.43 17.38 -1.78
N TYR A 417 5.57 16.77 -1.98
CA TYR A 417 5.84 15.84 -3.08
C TYR A 417 6.25 14.52 -2.47
N TRP A 418 5.62 13.44 -2.89
CA TRP A 418 6.03 12.12 -2.43
C TRP A 418 5.81 11.06 -3.50
N GLY A 419 6.56 9.98 -3.40
CA GLY A 419 6.42 8.84 -4.29
C GLY A 419 7.30 7.67 -3.86
N LEU A 420 7.01 6.50 -4.42
CA LEU A 420 7.78 5.29 -4.21
C LEU A 420 8.69 5.05 -5.41
N THR A 421 9.95 4.70 -5.17
CA THR A 421 10.87 4.33 -6.25
C THR A 421 10.44 3.04 -6.95
N PRO A 422 10.55 2.97 -8.29
CA PRO A 422 10.51 1.70 -9.01
C PRO A 422 11.78 0.87 -8.73
N ALA A 423 11.84 -0.36 -9.24
CA ALA A 423 13.01 -1.24 -9.08
C ALA A 423 14.35 -0.64 -9.55
N SER A 424 14.34 0.37 -10.44
CA SER A 424 15.56 1.09 -10.85
C SER A 424 16.13 2.02 -9.78
N GLY A 425 15.40 2.28 -8.68
CA GLY A 425 15.79 3.20 -7.62
C GLY A 425 15.71 4.68 -8.01
N THR A 426 15.25 4.98 -9.23
CA THR A 426 15.19 6.36 -9.76
C THR A 426 13.75 6.86 -9.81
N ILE A 427 13.48 7.96 -9.12
CA ILE A 427 12.20 8.68 -9.19
C ILE A 427 12.42 10.13 -9.59
N ASN A 428 11.56 10.63 -10.49
CA ASN A 428 11.60 12.01 -10.96
C ASN A 428 10.31 12.73 -10.57
N PHE A 429 10.46 13.87 -9.90
CA PHE A 429 9.38 14.81 -9.61
C PHE A 429 9.46 15.99 -10.58
N PRO A 430 8.69 15.98 -11.67
CA PRO A 430 8.59 17.14 -12.53
C PRO A 430 7.79 18.23 -11.83
N HIS A 431 8.14 19.48 -12.07
CA HIS A 431 7.42 20.65 -11.56
C HIS A 431 7.46 20.86 -10.03
N VAL A 432 8.58 20.55 -9.38
CA VAL A 432 8.79 20.87 -7.96
C VAL A 432 9.00 22.36 -7.79
N TRP A 433 8.23 23.03 -6.94
CA TRP A 433 8.40 24.47 -6.69
C TRP A 433 9.82 24.76 -6.20
N LYS A 434 10.44 25.83 -6.66
CA LYS A 434 11.73 26.24 -6.12
C LYS A 434 11.55 26.77 -4.71
N GLY A 435 12.36 26.30 -3.76
CA GLY A 435 12.22 26.63 -2.34
C GLY A 435 13.07 25.74 -1.44
N ASN A 436 12.93 25.91 -0.12
CA ASN A 436 13.58 25.08 0.88
C ASN A 436 12.70 23.86 1.21
N TYR A 437 13.28 22.67 1.26
CA TYR A 437 12.56 21.41 1.49
C TYR A 437 13.14 20.62 2.64
N ASN A 438 12.25 20.11 3.50
CA ASN A 438 12.53 18.96 4.36
C ASN A 438 12.30 17.69 3.54
N ILE A 439 13.34 16.87 3.41
CA ILE A 439 13.34 15.61 2.68
C ILE A 439 13.41 14.48 3.70
N ASN A 440 12.54 13.48 3.56
CA ASN A 440 12.55 12.23 4.30
C ASN A 440 12.50 11.08 3.29
N ILE A 441 13.51 10.20 3.34
CA ILE A 441 13.60 9.03 2.49
C ILE A 441 13.69 7.79 3.36
N GLN A 442 12.79 6.86 3.13
CA GLN A 442 12.56 5.74 4.02
C GLN A 442 12.33 4.44 3.26
N LYS A 443 12.96 3.36 3.75
CA LYS A 443 12.66 1.99 3.39
C LYS A 443 12.75 1.14 4.66
N PHE A 444 11.73 0.34 4.97
CA PHE A 444 11.82 -0.60 6.09
C PHE A 444 13.00 -1.54 5.88
N GLY A 445 13.83 -1.75 6.90
CA GLY A 445 15.11 -2.43 6.69
C GLY A 445 16.33 -1.49 6.69
N TYR A 446 16.12 -0.18 6.51
CA TYR A 446 17.19 0.77 6.22
C TYR A 446 17.09 2.00 7.13
N GLN A 447 18.24 2.61 7.40
CA GLN A 447 18.31 3.88 8.10
C GLN A 447 17.61 4.96 7.28
N THR A 448 16.79 5.77 7.95
CA THR A 448 16.06 6.87 7.30
C THR A 448 17.04 7.99 6.95
N TYR A 449 16.98 8.47 5.71
CA TYR A 449 17.73 9.65 5.28
C TYR A 449 16.85 10.89 5.42
N THR A 450 17.37 11.92 6.09
CA THR A 450 16.71 13.22 6.19
C THR A 450 17.63 14.35 5.76
N ALA A 451 17.08 15.39 5.13
CA ALA A 451 17.83 16.56 4.74
C ALA A 451 16.95 17.81 4.71
N ASN A 452 17.55 18.98 4.93
CA ASN A 452 16.93 20.27 4.65
C ASN A 452 17.72 20.97 3.53
N VAL A 453 17.09 21.21 2.38
CA VAL A 453 17.80 21.60 1.14
C VAL A 453 17.07 22.68 0.36
N ASP A 454 17.81 23.68 -0.13
CA ASP A 454 17.32 24.68 -1.08
C ASP A 454 17.36 24.18 -2.52
N ILE A 455 16.19 23.98 -3.11
CA ILE A 455 16.02 23.60 -4.52
C ILE A 455 15.73 24.86 -5.33
N MET A 456 16.76 25.56 -5.80
CA MET A 456 16.61 26.82 -6.56
C MET A 456 16.92 26.69 -8.06
N GLN A 457 17.51 25.57 -8.46
CA GLN A 457 17.94 25.29 -9.84
C GLN A 457 16.77 24.80 -10.69
N ASN A 458 16.92 24.79 -12.03
CA ASN A 458 15.89 24.24 -12.93
C ASN A 458 15.84 22.69 -12.89
N SER A 459 16.93 22.08 -12.46
CA SER A 459 17.04 20.64 -12.23
C SER A 459 17.89 20.40 -11.00
N TYR A 460 17.53 19.43 -10.17
CA TYR A 460 18.30 19.05 -9.00
C TYR A 460 18.32 17.53 -8.89
N THR A 461 19.51 16.93 -8.72
CA THR A 461 19.67 15.48 -8.63
C THR A 461 20.27 15.10 -7.29
N PHE A 462 19.62 14.18 -6.59
CA PHE A 462 20.12 13.53 -5.39
C PHE A 462 20.64 12.14 -5.75
N ASN A 463 21.85 11.80 -5.31
CA ASN A 463 22.37 10.44 -5.34
C ASN A 463 22.53 9.98 -3.89
N ILE A 464 21.74 9.01 -3.46
CA ILE A 464 21.62 8.65 -2.04
C ILE A 464 21.85 7.16 -1.89
N LEU A 465 22.80 6.80 -1.03
CA LEU A 465 23.00 5.44 -0.56
C LEU A 465 22.24 5.27 0.76
N LEU A 466 21.24 4.40 0.78
CA LEU A 466 20.57 4.02 2.02
C LEU A 466 21.30 2.86 2.67
N MET A 467 21.69 3.07 3.93
CA MET A 467 22.37 2.06 4.73
C MET A 467 21.37 1.09 5.34
N GLU A 468 21.60 -0.19 5.14
CA GLU A 468 20.85 -1.27 5.77
C GLU A 468 20.99 -1.20 7.30
N THR A 469 19.92 -1.54 7.99
CA THR A 469 19.92 -1.69 9.44
C THR A 469 20.43 -3.09 9.79
N VAL A 470 21.40 -3.18 10.69
CA VAL A 470 22.05 -4.45 11.10
C VAL A 470 21.60 -4.84 12.51
N TRP A 471 20.48 -5.56 12.61
CA TRP A 471 19.97 -6.09 13.88
C TRP A 471 20.93 -7.10 14.54
N PRO A 472 21.20 -6.96 15.85
CA PRO A 472 22.00 -7.91 16.60
C PRO A 472 21.26 -9.22 16.90
N PRO A 473 22.00 -10.33 17.13
CA PRO A 473 21.45 -11.50 17.81
C PRO A 473 21.04 -11.12 19.25
N THR A 474 20.26 -11.97 19.90
CA THR A 474 19.78 -11.73 21.28
C THR A 474 19.86 -12.99 22.12
N ASP A 475 19.83 -12.81 23.44
CA ASP A 475 19.80 -13.89 24.42
C ASP A 475 21.01 -14.83 24.33
N LEU A 476 22.21 -14.27 24.08
CA LEU A 476 23.45 -15.03 24.20
C LEU A 476 23.56 -15.61 25.61
N TRP A 477 23.76 -16.91 25.66
CA TRP A 477 24.03 -17.65 26.88
C TRP A 477 25.07 -18.73 26.62
N VAL A 478 25.95 -18.95 27.60
CA VAL A 478 26.96 -20.02 27.57
C VAL A 478 26.68 -20.97 28.72
N ASP A 479 26.52 -22.26 28.39
CA ASP A 479 26.59 -23.33 29.38
C ASP A 479 28.02 -23.43 29.90
N ASP A 480 28.24 -23.14 31.18
CA ASP A 480 29.58 -23.10 31.75
C ASP A 480 30.23 -24.49 31.93
N MET A 481 29.44 -25.56 31.95
CA MET A 481 29.91 -26.94 32.10
C MET A 481 30.22 -27.60 30.76
N THR A 482 29.54 -27.20 29.68
CA THR A 482 29.76 -27.75 28.33
C THR A 482 30.46 -26.78 27.39
N LEU A 483 30.51 -25.49 27.73
CA LEU A 483 31.02 -24.38 26.90
C LEU A 483 30.28 -24.21 25.58
N MET A 484 29.04 -24.71 25.50
CA MET A 484 28.15 -24.44 24.39
C MET A 484 27.51 -23.06 24.55
N ALA A 485 27.76 -22.20 23.56
CA ALA A 485 27.09 -20.93 23.41
C ALA A 485 25.82 -21.09 22.56
N TYR A 486 24.75 -20.42 22.96
CA TYR A 486 23.47 -20.37 22.25
C TYR A 486 22.98 -18.93 22.19
N TRP A 487 22.31 -18.57 21.11
CA TRP A 487 21.64 -17.28 20.97
C TRP A 487 20.40 -17.41 20.08
N ASN A 488 19.59 -16.36 20.05
CA ASN A 488 18.49 -16.21 19.12
C ASN A 488 18.95 -15.44 17.88
N ALA A 489 18.54 -15.91 16.70
CA ALA A 489 18.75 -15.19 15.46
C ALA A 489 18.09 -13.81 15.51
N PRO A 490 18.68 -12.78 14.87
CA PRO A 490 18.09 -11.46 14.75
C PRO A 490 16.65 -11.54 14.25
N ASN A 491 15.70 -11.03 15.04
CA ASN A 491 14.30 -10.94 14.65
C ASN A 491 14.00 -9.50 14.19
N PRO A 492 13.97 -9.22 12.88
CA PRO A 492 13.69 -7.88 12.34
C PRO A 492 12.19 -7.55 12.41
N GLN A 493 11.62 -7.66 13.61
CA GLN A 493 10.27 -7.25 13.94
C GLN A 493 10.32 -5.98 14.80
N ILE A 494 9.65 -4.93 14.33
CA ILE A 494 9.50 -3.68 15.06
C ILE A 494 8.02 -3.52 15.40
N ALA A 495 7.71 -3.33 16.68
CA ALA A 495 6.38 -2.95 17.11
C ALA A 495 6.14 -1.47 16.75
N LEU A 496 5.21 -1.22 15.82
CA LEU A 496 4.74 0.13 15.49
C LEU A 496 3.74 0.64 16.54
N PHE A 497 3.07 -0.30 17.21
CA PHE A 497 2.13 -0.03 18.27
C PHE A 497 2.07 -1.25 19.19
N GLU A 498 2.00 -1.00 20.50
CA GLU A 498 1.87 -2.04 21.52
C GLU A 498 0.96 -1.54 22.65
N GLU A 499 0.06 -2.43 23.11
CA GLU A 499 -0.80 -2.22 24.27
C GLU A 499 -0.88 -3.51 25.08
N ARG A 500 -0.45 -3.43 26.35
CA ARG A 500 -0.51 -4.49 27.35
C ARG A 500 -1.33 -4.10 28.58
N TRP A 501 -2.03 -2.97 28.52
CA TRP A 501 -2.88 -2.42 29.56
C TRP A 501 -2.21 -2.14 30.92
N GLY A 502 -0.87 -2.17 30.99
CA GLY A 502 -0.10 -2.01 32.24
C GLY A 502 -0.35 -0.71 33.00
N SER A 503 -0.88 0.31 32.32
CA SER A 503 -1.29 1.58 32.92
C SER A 503 -2.64 1.53 33.65
N GLY A 504 -3.41 0.46 33.46
CA GLY A 504 -4.75 0.28 34.04
C GLY A 504 -5.83 1.21 33.46
N ASN A 505 -5.58 1.93 32.37
CA ASN A 505 -6.55 2.87 31.78
C ASN A 505 -6.41 3.01 30.25
N PHE A 506 -7.46 3.53 29.60
CA PHE A 506 -7.48 3.74 28.15
C PHE A 506 -6.72 4.99 27.68
N THR A 507 -6.54 5.99 28.56
CA THR A 507 -5.99 7.29 28.19
C THR A 507 -4.48 7.28 27.95
N ALA A 508 -3.73 6.40 28.62
CA ALA A 508 -2.26 6.37 28.53
C ALA A 508 -1.75 6.15 27.10
N ASN A 509 -2.43 5.33 26.31
CA ASN A 509 -2.11 5.09 24.90
C ASN A 509 -3.19 5.62 23.95
N GLN A 510 -4.02 6.55 24.45
CA GLN A 510 -5.01 7.31 23.66
C GLN A 510 -6.08 6.43 23.00
N TRP A 511 -6.53 5.38 23.67
CA TRP A 511 -7.69 4.61 23.25
C TRP A 511 -8.97 5.42 23.45
N THR A 512 -9.83 5.45 22.43
CA THR A 512 -11.16 6.05 22.51
C THR A 512 -12.19 4.95 22.76
N VAL A 513 -13.00 5.11 23.81
CA VAL A 513 -14.07 4.18 24.16
C VAL A 513 -15.41 4.74 23.70
N ASN A 514 -16.21 3.91 23.04
CA ASN A 514 -17.60 4.18 22.72
C ASN A 514 -18.49 3.12 23.39
N GLY A 515 -19.30 3.55 24.35
CA GLY A 515 -20.09 2.65 25.20
C GLY A 515 -19.64 2.63 26.66
N GLY A 516 -20.43 2.01 27.53
CA GLY A 516 -20.23 2.00 28.99
C GLY A 516 -19.71 0.69 29.58
N ASN A 517 -19.61 -0.38 28.80
CA ASN A 517 -19.31 -1.73 29.28
C ASN A 517 -17.82 -2.11 29.17
N TRP A 518 -17.01 -1.27 28.54
CA TRP A 518 -15.57 -1.46 28.42
C TRP A 518 -14.82 -0.92 29.64
N SER A 519 -13.93 -1.73 30.21
CA SER A 519 -13.06 -1.35 31.34
C SER A 519 -11.73 -2.09 31.29
N VAL A 520 -10.67 -1.53 31.89
CA VAL A 520 -9.40 -2.25 32.06
C VAL A 520 -9.43 -2.99 33.39
N THR A 521 -9.08 -4.27 33.37
CA THR A 521 -9.11 -5.16 34.54
C THR A 521 -7.70 -5.57 34.96
N SER A 522 -7.36 -5.38 36.23
CA SER A 522 -6.00 -5.63 36.75
C SER A 522 -5.71 -7.08 37.14
N GLY A 523 -6.76 -7.89 37.34
CA GLY A 523 -6.64 -9.28 37.83
C GLY A 523 -6.77 -10.36 36.75
N THR A 524 -7.11 -9.99 35.51
CA THR A 524 -7.40 -10.91 34.41
C THR A 524 -6.59 -10.49 33.18
N GLY A 525 -5.95 -11.43 32.48
CA GLY A 525 -5.17 -11.22 31.26
C GLY A 525 -4.24 -12.41 30.98
N ASN A 526 -3.40 -12.31 29.96
CA ASN A 526 -2.47 -13.37 29.55
C ASN A 526 -1.03 -12.85 29.30
N PRO A 527 -0.31 -12.36 30.33
CA PRO A 527 -0.68 -12.21 31.74
C PRO A 527 -1.50 -10.94 32.01
N ALA A 528 -2.16 -10.84 33.17
CA ALA A 528 -2.87 -9.63 33.59
C ALA A 528 -1.95 -8.39 33.57
N PRO A 529 -2.46 -7.20 33.19
CA PRO A 529 -3.87 -6.81 32.99
C PRO A 529 -4.40 -6.94 31.55
N SER A 530 -5.72 -6.97 31.38
CA SER A 530 -6.42 -6.94 30.08
C SER A 530 -7.59 -5.96 30.04
N THR A 531 -8.03 -5.55 28.85
CA THR A 531 -9.32 -4.84 28.69
C THR A 531 -10.47 -5.84 28.61
N GLN A 532 -11.60 -5.47 29.17
CA GLN A 532 -12.80 -6.28 29.27
C GLN A 532 -14.03 -5.51 28.79
N PHE A 533 -14.83 -6.16 27.94
CA PHE A 533 -16.25 -5.82 27.75
C PHE A 533 -17.09 -6.68 28.69
N ASN A 534 -17.68 -6.07 29.71
CA ASN A 534 -18.49 -6.77 30.72
C ASN A 534 -19.97 -6.80 30.30
N TRP A 535 -20.67 -7.89 30.61
CA TRP A 535 -22.12 -7.98 30.35
C TRP A 535 -22.94 -6.94 31.12
N SER A 536 -22.44 -6.49 32.27
CA SER A 536 -23.11 -5.56 33.18
C SER A 536 -22.56 -4.12 33.06
N PRO A 537 -23.43 -3.09 32.96
CA PRO A 537 -24.89 -3.18 32.89
C PRO A 537 -25.35 -3.86 31.60
N GLN A 538 -26.45 -4.62 31.66
CA GLN A 538 -27.01 -5.29 30.49
C GLN A 538 -27.35 -4.27 29.39
N VAL A 539 -26.92 -4.55 28.16
CA VAL A 539 -27.16 -3.72 26.98
C VAL A 539 -27.74 -4.55 25.84
N THR A 540 -28.72 -3.98 25.13
CA THR A 540 -29.43 -4.64 24.03
C THR A 540 -29.29 -3.87 22.72
N ASN A 541 -29.31 -4.56 21.58
CA ASN A 541 -29.11 -3.98 20.24
C ASN A 541 -27.90 -3.02 20.22
N TYR A 542 -26.80 -3.49 20.77
CA TYR A 542 -25.66 -2.66 21.12
C TYR A 542 -24.54 -2.79 20.10
N GLU A 543 -23.79 -1.70 19.97
CA GLU A 543 -22.51 -1.63 19.30
C GLU A 543 -21.61 -0.75 20.19
N GLN A 544 -20.60 -1.36 20.81
CA GLN A 544 -19.68 -0.67 21.72
C GLN A 544 -18.25 -1.06 21.38
N SER A 545 -17.33 -0.10 21.39
CA SER A 545 -15.98 -0.33 20.90
C SER A 545 -14.90 0.36 21.69
N ILE A 546 -13.69 -0.17 21.56
CA ILE A 546 -12.44 0.52 21.85
C ILE A 546 -11.69 0.72 20.54
N THR A 547 -11.22 1.94 20.30
CA THR A 547 -10.55 2.35 19.07
C THR A 547 -9.18 2.91 19.39
N SER A 548 -8.14 2.46 18.69
CA SER A 548 -6.77 2.95 18.86
C SER A 548 -6.64 4.40 18.38
N LYS A 549 -5.53 5.05 18.75
CA LYS A 549 -5.01 6.22 18.04
C LYS A 549 -4.63 5.88 16.59
N ASP A 550 -4.30 6.89 15.81
CA ASP A 550 -3.70 6.69 14.48
C ASP A 550 -2.35 5.96 14.60
N ILE A 551 -2.17 4.95 13.75
CA ILE A 551 -0.97 4.12 13.64
C ILE A 551 -0.43 4.31 12.23
N GLU A 552 0.85 4.64 12.11
CA GLU A 552 1.52 4.88 10.84
C GLU A 552 2.26 3.63 10.38
N GLY A 553 1.86 3.07 9.23
CA GLY A 553 2.63 2.03 8.56
C GLY A 553 4.03 2.52 8.16
N GLN A 554 4.99 1.60 8.07
CA GLN A 554 6.40 1.93 7.80
C GLN A 554 6.95 1.30 6.51
N GLY A 555 6.07 0.86 5.61
CA GLY A 555 6.46 0.26 4.33
C GLY A 555 7.10 -1.13 4.45
N SER A 556 6.86 -1.83 5.56
CA SER A 556 7.40 -3.17 5.79
C SER A 556 6.78 -4.22 4.85
N PRO A 557 7.57 -5.19 4.37
CA PRO A 557 7.08 -6.32 3.57
C PRO A 557 6.03 -7.17 4.28
N GLY A 558 6.16 -7.31 5.60
CA GLY A 558 5.13 -7.90 6.47
C GLY A 558 4.65 -6.88 7.49
N LEU A 559 3.34 -6.80 7.69
CA LEU A 559 2.71 -6.05 8.78
C LEU A 559 1.59 -6.89 9.37
N TYR A 560 1.62 -7.09 10.68
CA TYR A 560 0.71 -7.99 11.39
C TYR A 560 0.06 -7.30 12.58
N LEU A 561 -1.25 -7.46 12.72
CA LEU A 561 -1.97 -7.18 13.95
C LEU A 561 -2.02 -8.48 14.77
N LYS A 562 -1.39 -8.46 15.93
CA LYS A 562 -1.41 -9.54 16.91
C LYS A 562 -2.19 -9.11 18.15
N TYR A 563 -2.94 -10.02 18.74
CA TYR A 563 -3.67 -9.80 19.99
C TYR A 563 -4.08 -11.14 20.60
N ASP A 564 -4.35 -11.15 21.89
CA ASP A 564 -5.00 -12.25 22.59
C ASP A 564 -6.47 -11.94 22.80
N ILE A 565 -7.34 -12.94 22.65
CA ILE A 565 -8.78 -12.82 22.90
C ILE A 565 -9.26 -13.94 23.83
N TYR A 566 -10.23 -13.61 24.69
CA TYR A 566 -10.93 -14.53 25.57
C TYR A 566 -12.42 -14.19 25.62
N LEU A 567 -13.26 -15.22 25.72
CA LEU A 567 -14.69 -15.10 25.99
C LEU A 567 -15.05 -16.01 27.16
N ASP A 568 -15.62 -15.44 28.21
CA ASP A 568 -16.39 -16.20 29.18
C ASP A 568 -17.88 -16.07 28.88
N ASN A 569 -18.53 -17.20 28.67
CA ASN A 569 -19.89 -17.26 28.17
C ASN A 569 -20.87 -17.70 29.27
N TYR A 570 -22.07 -17.09 29.28
CA TYR A 570 -23.16 -17.50 30.17
C TYR A 570 -24.17 -18.41 29.44
N GLY A 571 -24.43 -18.13 28.14
CA GLY A 571 -25.34 -18.87 27.28
C GLY A 571 -24.82 -19.03 25.85
N THR A 572 -25.00 -20.20 25.24
CA THR A 572 -24.60 -20.47 23.85
C THR A 572 -25.68 -19.99 22.87
N THR A 573 -25.70 -18.68 22.61
CA THR A 573 -26.59 -18.04 21.63
C THR A 573 -25.76 -17.51 20.45
N ASN A 574 -26.38 -17.07 19.36
CA ASN A 574 -25.67 -16.37 18.27
C ASN A 574 -25.95 -14.86 18.32
N GLU A 575 -26.05 -14.33 19.53
CA GLU A 575 -26.55 -12.98 19.81
C GLU A 575 -25.44 -12.00 20.17
N ASN A 576 -24.26 -12.47 20.59
CA ASN A 576 -23.13 -11.63 21.01
C ASN A 576 -21.88 -11.90 20.17
N GLN A 577 -21.32 -10.84 19.61
CA GLN A 577 -20.21 -10.93 18.65
C GLN A 577 -19.11 -9.93 18.97
N MET A 578 -17.89 -10.26 18.56
CA MET A 578 -16.72 -9.39 18.64
C MET A 578 -16.10 -9.27 17.25
N ALA A 579 -16.14 -8.08 16.67
CA ALA A 579 -15.45 -7.77 15.42
C ALA A 579 -14.11 -7.08 15.68
N VAL A 580 -13.10 -7.47 14.91
CA VAL A 580 -11.81 -6.77 14.83
C VAL A 580 -11.73 -6.10 13.48
N GLU A 581 -11.52 -4.78 13.48
CA GLU A 581 -11.68 -3.94 12.30
C GLU A 581 -10.52 -2.96 12.15
N ILE A 582 -10.26 -2.55 10.92
CA ILE A 582 -9.25 -1.55 10.57
C ILE A 582 -9.90 -0.38 9.83
N TRP A 583 -9.58 0.84 10.23
CA TRP A 583 -9.99 2.07 9.56
C TRP A 583 -8.95 2.44 8.51
N ASP A 584 -9.38 2.56 7.25
CA ASP A 584 -8.50 2.87 6.12
C ASP A 584 -8.50 4.36 5.70
N GLY A 585 -9.07 5.24 6.54
CA GLY A 585 -9.29 6.65 6.21
C GLY A 585 -10.69 6.94 5.66
N THR A 586 -11.41 5.92 5.16
CA THR A 586 -12.74 6.07 4.54
C THR A 586 -13.81 5.19 5.17
N ALA A 587 -13.48 3.94 5.50
CA ALA A 587 -14.41 2.96 6.05
C ALA A 587 -13.72 2.04 7.07
N TRP A 588 -14.53 1.44 7.93
CA TRP A 588 -14.10 0.33 8.79
C TRP A 588 -14.21 -0.99 8.01
N ASN A 589 -13.07 -1.66 7.83
CA ASN A 589 -12.99 -2.95 7.16
C ASN A 589 -12.83 -4.05 8.22
N ARG A 590 -13.65 -5.10 8.13
CA ARG A 590 -13.60 -6.21 9.09
C ARG A 590 -12.47 -7.16 8.76
N LEU A 591 -11.56 -7.35 9.72
CA LEU A 591 -10.44 -8.28 9.63
C LEU A 591 -10.84 -9.67 10.13
N LYS A 592 -11.58 -9.73 11.25
CA LYS A 592 -12.04 -10.98 11.86
C LYS A 592 -13.31 -10.78 12.69
N ASN A 593 -14.07 -11.85 12.91
CA ASN A 593 -15.26 -11.85 13.74
C ASN A 593 -15.34 -13.10 14.63
N TYR A 594 -15.78 -12.93 15.87
CA TYR A 594 -16.04 -13.99 16.85
C TYR A 594 -17.52 -13.97 17.27
N THR A 595 -18.03 -15.12 17.71
CA THR A 595 -19.43 -15.30 18.13
C THR A 595 -19.47 -16.15 19.40
N ASN A 596 -20.47 -15.91 20.26
CA ASN A 596 -20.74 -16.71 21.45
C ASN A 596 -21.47 -18.05 21.15
N MET A 597 -21.76 -18.35 19.88
CA MET A 597 -22.51 -19.55 19.47
C MET A 597 -21.84 -20.87 19.86
N MET A 598 -20.50 -20.88 19.94
CA MET A 598 -19.71 -22.08 20.22
C MET A 598 -19.30 -22.22 21.69
N GLY A 599 -19.82 -21.36 22.59
CA GLY A 599 -19.43 -21.36 24.01
C GLY A 599 -18.24 -20.45 24.30
N SER A 600 -17.66 -20.60 25.50
CA SER A 600 -16.48 -19.85 25.95
C SER A 600 -15.28 -20.09 25.04
N ILE A 601 -14.49 -19.04 24.82
CA ILE A 601 -13.23 -19.09 24.07
C ILE A 601 -12.09 -18.96 25.09
N PRO A 602 -11.23 -19.99 25.27
CA PRO A 602 -10.06 -19.84 26.11
C PRO A 602 -9.11 -18.79 25.52
N TRP A 603 -8.17 -18.28 26.31
CA TRP A 603 -7.15 -17.34 25.81
C TRP A 603 -6.52 -17.88 24.53
N THR A 604 -6.72 -17.13 23.44
CA THR A 604 -6.31 -17.51 22.09
C THR A 604 -5.54 -16.37 21.47
N SER A 605 -4.31 -16.64 21.04
CA SER A 605 -3.47 -15.68 20.34
C SER A 605 -3.78 -15.65 18.85
N GLU A 606 -3.85 -14.44 18.30
CA GLU A 606 -4.22 -14.18 16.92
C GLU A 606 -3.12 -13.38 16.21
N SER A 607 -2.99 -13.61 14.91
CA SER A 607 -2.05 -12.89 14.05
C SER A 607 -2.70 -12.68 12.69
N LEU A 608 -3.12 -11.45 12.41
CA LEU A 608 -3.81 -11.06 11.19
C LEU A 608 -2.84 -10.29 10.29
N ASN A 609 -2.70 -10.70 9.04
CA ASN A 609 -1.88 -9.99 8.06
C ASN A 609 -2.61 -8.72 7.60
N ILE A 610 -2.00 -7.57 7.85
CA ILE A 610 -2.47 -6.23 7.45
C ILE A 610 -1.46 -5.51 6.55
N SER A 611 -0.59 -6.24 5.85
CA SER A 611 0.46 -5.69 4.98
C SER A 611 -0.08 -4.81 3.85
N ALA A 612 -1.37 -4.91 3.52
CA ALA A 612 -2.04 -4.02 2.58
C ALA A 612 -2.07 -2.54 3.03
N TYR A 613 -1.87 -2.27 4.33
CA TYR A 613 -1.90 -0.95 4.94
C TYR A 613 -0.50 -0.44 5.33
N THR A 614 0.56 -1.07 4.81
CA THR A 614 1.94 -0.80 5.23
C THR A 614 2.42 0.63 4.95
N TRP A 615 1.79 1.35 4.02
CA TRP A 615 2.07 2.77 3.75
C TRP A 615 0.93 3.71 4.19
N ASP A 616 -0.15 3.18 4.74
CA ASP A 616 -1.32 3.96 5.14
C ASP A 616 -1.20 4.36 6.62
N THR A 617 -1.86 5.46 7.01
CA THR A 617 -2.21 5.72 8.41
C THR A 617 -3.57 5.08 8.69
N PHE A 618 -3.66 4.24 9.72
CA PHE A 618 -4.86 3.47 10.03
C PHE A 618 -5.16 3.44 11.54
N LYS A 619 -6.36 2.98 11.91
CA LYS A 619 -6.74 2.69 13.30
C LYS A 619 -7.24 1.26 13.43
N ILE A 620 -7.08 0.65 14.59
CA ILE A 620 -7.65 -0.66 14.92
C ILE A 620 -8.81 -0.47 15.90
N ARG A 621 -9.89 -1.24 15.71
CA ARG A 621 -11.05 -1.24 16.60
C ARG A 621 -11.48 -2.65 16.96
N PHE A 622 -11.76 -2.85 18.25
CA PHE A 622 -12.47 -4.02 18.76
C PHE A 622 -13.91 -3.59 19.06
N LEU A 623 -14.87 -4.19 18.36
CA LEU A 623 -16.29 -3.86 18.41
C LEU A 623 -17.06 -5.04 18.99
N ALA A 624 -17.55 -4.88 20.23
CA ALA A 624 -18.54 -5.76 20.80
C ALA A 624 -19.93 -5.34 20.30
N TYR A 625 -20.66 -6.26 19.69
CA TYR A 625 -22.01 -5.97 19.18
C TYR A 625 -22.93 -7.17 19.32
N GLY A 626 -24.23 -6.90 19.46
CA GLY A 626 -25.19 -7.97 19.68
C GLY A 626 -26.60 -7.54 20.05
N THR A 627 -27.46 -8.55 20.19
CA THR A 627 -28.87 -8.35 20.57
C THR A 627 -29.03 -8.14 22.06
N ASP A 628 -28.34 -8.91 22.91
CA ASP A 628 -28.44 -8.85 24.36
C ASP A 628 -27.14 -9.35 25.02
N SER A 629 -26.44 -8.48 25.77
CA SER A 629 -25.19 -8.83 26.45
C SER A 629 -25.33 -9.86 27.57
N TYR A 630 -26.55 -10.21 27.99
CA TYR A 630 -26.80 -11.11 29.12
C TYR A 630 -26.24 -12.54 28.92
N ASP A 631 -26.08 -13.00 27.68
CA ASP A 631 -25.59 -14.36 27.40
C ASP A 631 -24.07 -14.51 27.49
N ILE A 632 -23.33 -13.44 27.76
CA ILE A 632 -21.88 -13.51 28.03
C ILE A 632 -21.62 -13.08 29.47
N ASN A 633 -20.51 -13.51 30.06
CA ASN A 633 -19.97 -12.84 31.25
C ASN A 633 -19.06 -11.69 30.79
N ASN A 634 -18.12 -11.98 29.87
CA ASN A 634 -17.24 -10.96 29.33
C ASN A 634 -16.43 -11.41 28.11
N TRP A 635 -16.10 -10.44 27.25
CA TRP A 635 -14.99 -10.54 26.31
C TRP A 635 -13.75 -9.86 26.90
N ASN A 636 -12.57 -10.43 26.72
CA ASN A 636 -11.31 -9.78 27.04
C ASN A 636 -10.38 -9.73 25.83
N ILE A 637 -9.65 -8.62 25.71
CA ILE A 637 -8.61 -8.40 24.70
C ILE A 637 -7.30 -8.03 25.40
N ASP A 638 -6.19 -8.61 24.98
CA ASP A 638 -4.89 -8.40 25.59
C ASP A 638 -3.75 -8.44 24.56
N ASN A 639 -2.53 -8.02 24.96
CA ASN A 639 -1.30 -8.13 24.17
C ASN A 639 -1.42 -7.64 22.72
N ILE A 640 -2.03 -6.47 22.51
CA ILE A 640 -2.26 -5.93 21.16
C ILE A 640 -0.95 -5.37 20.63
N ILE A 641 -0.46 -5.93 19.52
CA ILE A 641 0.78 -5.50 18.87
C ILE A 641 0.54 -5.33 17.38
N VAL A 642 0.92 -4.18 16.82
CA VAL A 642 1.10 -4.01 15.38
C VAL A 642 2.57 -4.16 15.08
N ALA A 643 2.96 -5.29 14.50
CA ALA A 643 4.35 -5.63 14.23
C ALA A 643 4.66 -5.51 12.74
N ALA A 644 5.59 -4.63 12.40
CA ALA A 644 6.23 -4.57 11.10
C ALA A 644 7.39 -5.57 11.07
N SER A 645 7.53 -6.34 9.99
CA SER A 645 8.55 -7.38 9.85
C SER A 645 9.18 -7.37 8.47
N LEU A 646 10.48 -7.68 8.41
CA LEU A 646 11.10 -8.14 7.17
C LEU A 646 10.79 -9.62 6.95
N SER A 647 10.40 -9.99 5.73
CA SER A 647 10.36 -11.40 5.33
C SER A 647 11.76 -11.81 4.84
N GLY A 648 12.50 -12.53 5.68
CA GLY A 648 13.78 -13.16 5.28
C GLY A 648 14.97 -12.20 5.22
N LYS A 649 15.48 -11.79 6.38
CA LYS A 649 16.73 -11.03 6.46
C LYS A 649 17.92 -11.93 6.11
N SER A 650 18.81 -11.42 5.25
CA SER A 650 20.02 -12.10 4.76
C SER A 650 21.15 -12.07 5.80
N VAL A 651 20.92 -12.62 7.00
CA VAL A 651 22.04 -12.90 7.92
C VAL A 651 22.96 -13.89 7.22
N LEU A 652 24.23 -13.53 7.06
CA LEU A 652 25.24 -14.41 6.44
C LEU A 652 25.75 -15.45 7.45
N GLY A 653 25.79 -15.08 8.73
CA GLY A 653 26.16 -15.94 9.86
C GLY A 653 26.45 -15.09 11.09
N TYR A 654 27.26 -15.62 12.00
CA TYR A 654 27.57 -15.04 13.30
C TYR A 654 29.06 -15.14 13.60
N ASP A 655 29.66 -14.04 14.05
CA ASP A 655 31.02 -14.00 14.56
C ASP A 655 31.00 -14.16 16.09
N MET A 656 31.71 -15.17 16.61
CA MET A 656 31.80 -15.47 18.04
C MET A 656 33.12 -14.95 18.61
N TYR A 657 33.07 -14.33 19.78
CA TYR A 657 34.22 -13.74 20.48
C TYR A 657 34.32 -14.19 21.94
N LEU A 658 35.54 -14.33 22.44
CA LEU A 658 35.85 -14.54 23.85
C LEU A 658 36.86 -13.47 24.29
N ASP A 659 36.50 -12.66 25.29
CA ASP A 659 37.27 -11.51 25.76
C ASP A 659 37.71 -10.58 24.61
N ASP A 660 36.75 -10.23 23.75
CA ASP A 660 36.91 -9.42 22.53
C ASP A 660 37.79 -10.01 21.41
N ILE A 661 38.30 -11.23 21.57
CA ILE A 661 39.03 -11.95 20.52
C ILE A 661 38.06 -12.84 19.74
N GLN A 662 38.02 -12.70 18.41
CA GLN A 662 37.20 -13.57 17.57
C GLN A 662 37.73 -15.00 17.62
N ILE A 663 36.88 -15.95 17.98
CA ILE A 663 37.22 -17.38 18.11
C ILE A 663 36.62 -18.24 17.01
N GLY A 664 35.62 -17.74 16.27
CA GLY A 664 35.08 -18.45 15.12
C GLY A 664 33.93 -17.73 14.41
N PHE A 665 33.48 -18.36 13.33
CA PHE A 665 32.29 -17.99 12.57
C PHE A 665 31.37 -19.20 12.42
N THR A 666 30.06 -19.00 12.51
CA THR A 666 29.07 -20.06 12.28
C THR A 666 27.80 -19.52 11.63
N THR A 667 27.11 -20.35 10.86
CA THR A 667 25.76 -20.03 10.35
C THR A 667 24.66 -20.48 11.31
N ASP A 668 25.00 -21.33 12.28
CA ASP A 668 24.07 -21.85 13.28
C ASP A 668 23.92 -20.86 14.45
N THR A 669 22.83 -20.97 15.20
CA THR A 669 22.58 -20.15 16.40
C THR A 669 23.21 -20.75 17.67
N SER A 670 24.27 -21.53 17.48
CA SER A 670 25.04 -22.15 18.55
C SER A 670 26.49 -22.33 18.13
N TYR A 671 27.40 -22.27 19.08
CA TYR A 671 28.83 -22.48 18.85
C TYR A 671 29.49 -23.15 20.06
N GLN A 672 30.26 -24.22 19.81
CA GLN A 672 31.07 -24.87 20.82
C GLN A 672 32.33 -24.03 21.04
N ILE A 673 32.42 -23.33 22.17
CA ILE A 673 33.66 -22.64 22.53
C ILE A 673 34.74 -23.71 22.73
N PRO A 674 35.90 -23.63 22.04
CA PRO A 674 36.96 -24.62 22.18
C PRO A 674 37.38 -24.77 23.64
N HIS A 675 37.34 -26.00 24.16
CA HIS A 675 37.57 -26.27 25.58
C HIS A 675 38.97 -25.83 26.04
N ASN A 676 39.94 -25.82 25.13
CA ASN A 676 41.32 -25.43 25.41
C ASN A 676 41.52 -23.91 25.61
N LEU A 677 40.56 -23.08 25.20
CA LEU A 677 40.56 -21.63 25.46
C LEU A 677 40.08 -21.29 26.87
N CYS A 678 39.39 -22.22 27.53
CA CYS A 678 38.79 -22.01 28.85
C CYS A 678 39.61 -22.66 29.98
N THR A 679 39.67 -21.97 31.12
CA THR A 679 40.29 -22.49 32.35
C THR A 679 39.23 -22.62 33.44
N TYR A 680 39.17 -23.79 34.09
CA TYR A 680 38.23 -24.06 35.17
C TYR A 680 38.34 -22.98 36.27
N GLY A 681 37.19 -22.41 36.65
CA GLY A 681 37.05 -21.36 37.65
C GLY A 681 37.44 -19.96 37.15
N HIS A 682 37.87 -19.80 35.90
CA HIS A 682 38.14 -18.48 35.30
C HIS A 682 36.87 -17.89 34.68
N SER A 683 36.70 -16.57 34.84
CA SER A 683 35.57 -15.85 34.26
C SER A 683 35.96 -15.23 32.92
N TYR A 684 35.08 -15.39 31.94
CA TYR A 684 35.23 -14.89 30.57
C TYR A 684 34.01 -14.06 30.16
N ILE A 685 34.19 -13.21 29.15
CA ILE A 685 33.12 -12.50 28.46
C ILE A 685 32.98 -13.08 27.05
N ALA A 686 31.91 -13.82 26.83
CA ALA A 686 31.51 -14.25 25.49
C ALA A 686 30.71 -13.13 24.82
N SER A 687 30.88 -12.92 23.51
CA SER A 687 30.01 -12.04 22.74
C SER A 687 29.80 -12.53 21.31
N VAL A 688 28.65 -12.21 20.72
CA VAL A 688 28.31 -12.62 19.35
C VAL A 688 27.68 -11.46 18.59
N ASP A 689 28.08 -11.24 17.34
CA ASP A 689 27.38 -10.36 16.40
C ASP A 689 26.90 -11.14 15.17
N ALA A 690 25.98 -10.55 14.42
CA ALA A 690 25.44 -11.11 13.19
C ALA A 690 26.09 -10.41 11.99
N ALA A 691 26.57 -11.19 11.03
CA ALA A 691 27.21 -10.69 9.81
C ALA A 691 26.18 -10.46 8.69
N TYR A 692 26.27 -9.31 8.01
CA TYR A 692 25.48 -8.93 6.84
C TYR A 692 26.38 -8.52 5.68
N GLU A 693 25.84 -8.47 4.46
CA GLU A 693 26.58 -7.93 3.29
C GLU A 693 27.08 -6.50 3.53
N SER A 694 26.37 -5.73 4.36
CA SER A 694 26.65 -4.33 4.67
C SER A 694 27.58 -4.12 5.89
N GLY A 695 27.91 -5.18 6.63
CA GLY A 695 28.72 -5.14 7.86
C GLY A 695 28.14 -6.00 9.00
N ALA A 696 28.85 -6.04 10.13
CA ALA A 696 28.38 -6.74 11.34
C ALA A 696 27.40 -5.86 12.15
N SER A 697 26.51 -6.49 12.91
CA SER A 697 25.66 -5.80 13.89
C SER A 697 26.42 -5.40 15.14
N ASP A 698 25.72 -4.74 16.07
CA ASP A 698 26.16 -4.71 17.46
C ASP A 698 26.26 -6.13 18.04
N ARG A 699 27.04 -6.28 19.11
CA ARG A 699 27.25 -7.55 19.82
C ARG A 699 26.28 -7.73 20.97
N ASP A 700 25.85 -8.97 21.19
CA ASP A 700 25.26 -9.42 22.45
C ASP A 700 26.35 -10.01 23.34
N TYR A 701 26.24 -9.85 24.66
CA TYR A 701 27.31 -10.17 25.62
C TYR A 701 26.81 -11.08 26.75
N TYR A 702 27.63 -12.05 27.13
CA TYR A 702 27.37 -12.93 28.26
C TYR A 702 28.64 -13.18 29.07
N THR A 703 28.58 -12.94 30.38
CA THR A 703 29.68 -13.27 31.30
C THR A 703 29.42 -14.61 31.97
N PHE A 704 30.40 -15.51 31.92
CA PHE A 704 30.32 -16.82 32.54
C PHE A 704 31.64 -17.20 33.23
N THR A 705 31.58 -18.12 34.19
CA THR A 705 32.76 -18.71 34.82
C THR A 705 32.88 -20.14 34.34
N ALA A 706 33.95 -20.50 33.61
CA ALA A 706 34.07 -21.82 33.03
C ALA A 706 34.17 -22.92 34.11
N HIS A 707 33.28 -23.90 34.05
CA HIS A 707 33.27 -25.08 34.93
C HIS A 707 33.46 -26.39 34.17
N TYR A 708 33.82 -26.32 32.88
CA TYR A 708 34.12 -27.50 32.08
C TYR A 708 35.23 -28.35 32.69
N LEU A 709 34.94 -29.65 32.79
CA LEU A 709 35.89 -30.69 33.17
C LEU A 709 35.75 -31.84 32.17
N PRO A 710 36.85 -32.30 31.55
CA PRO A 710 36.79 -33.41 30.61
C PRO A 710 36.39 -34.70 31.34
N ALA A 711 35.63 -35.54 30.65
CA ALA A 711 35.21 -36.84 31.19
C ALA A 711 36.36 -37.87 31.14
N PRO A 712 36.38 -38.86 32.04
CA PRO A 712 37.24 -40.04 31.92
C PRO A 712 37.00 -40.75 30.59
N ARG A 713 38.07 -41.24 29.95
CA ARG A 713 38.00 -41.84 28.60
C ARG A 713 38.01 -43.37 28.69
N ASN A 714 37.62 -44.05 27.62
CA ASN A 714 37.76 -45.50 27.45
C ASN A 714 37.24 -46.33 28.63
N LEU A 715 36.02 -46.02 29.12
CA LEU A 715 35.37 -46.85 30.14
C LEU A 715 35.00 -48.21 29.53
N GLU A 716 35.70 -49.26 29.92
CA GLU A 716 35.45 -50.63 29.52
C GLU A 716 35.05 -51.49 30.71
N ALA A 717 34.14 -52.45 30.48
CA ALA A 717 33.73 -53.42 31.49
C ALA A 717 34.00 -54.84 30.98
N THR A 718 34.78 -55.61 31.73
CA THR A 718 35.04 -57.03 31.44
C THR A 718 34.44 -57.92 32.53
N PRO A 719 33.72 -59.01 32.19
CA PRO A 719 33.15 -59.90 33.18
C PRO A 719 34.27 -60.74 33.84
N ILE A 720 34.28 -60.78 35.17
CA ILE A 720 35.14 -61.69 35.93
C ILE A 720 34.29 -62.44 36.97
N GLN A 721 33.99 -63.71 36.69
CA GLN A 721 33.14 -64.60 37.50
C GLN A 721 31.79 -63.96 37.90
N ASP A 722 31.67 -63.48 39.14
CA ASP A 722 30.48 -62.90 39.76
C ASP A 722 30.52 -61.36 39.85
N ALA A 723 31.50 -60.70 39.21
CA ALA A 723 31.64 -59.25 39.15
C ALA A 723 31.95 -58.71 37.74
N ALA A 724 31.81 -57.40 37.55
CA ALA A 724 32.30 -56.67 36.39
C ALA A 724 33.54 -55.85 36.79
N TYR A 725 34.64 -56.00 36.05
CA TYR A 725 35.85 -55.22 36.22
C TYR A 725 35.85 -54.05 35.24
N LEU A 726 35.96 -52.84 35.79
CA LEU A 726 35.88 -51.59 35.04
C LEU A 726 37.27 -50.97 34.91
N THR A 727 37.65 -50.57 33.70
CA THR A 727 38.86 -49.77 33.43
C THR A 727 38.48 -48.49 32.72
N TRP A 728 39.17 -47.40 33.01
CA TRP A 728 39.06 -46.14 32.28
C TRP A 728 40.43 -45.48 32.20
N GLU A 729 40.58 -44.58 31.25
CA GLU A 729 41.70 -43.66 31.15
C GLU A 729 41.37 -42.33 31.84
N TYR A 730 42.43 -41.67 32.33
CA TYR A 730 42.27 -40.37 32.96
C TYR A 730 41.65 -39.35 31.99
N PRO A 731 40.84 -38.40 32.49
CA PRO A 731 40.32 -37.32 31.68
C PRO A 731 41.48 -36.47 31.15
N VAL A 732 41.43 -36.12 29.86
CA VAL A 732 42.45 -35.29 29.22
C VAL A 732 41.84 -33.95 28.85
N MET A 733 42.44 -32.86 29.36
CA MET A 733 42.25 -31.52 28.79
C MET A 733 43.17 -31.44 27.58
N GLY A 734 42.63 -31.11 26.40
CA GLY A 734 43.44 -30.96 25.20
C GLY A 734 44.52 -29.87 25.35
N SER A 735 45.53 -29.96 24.51
CA SER A 735 46.63 -28.99 24.40
C SER A 735 46.10 -27.56 24.31
N LYS A 736 46.63 -26.66 25.15
CA LYS A 736 46.22 -25.25 25.17
C LYS A 736 47.09 -24.43 24.24
N LEU A 737 46.48 -23.69 23.32
CA LEU A 737 47.16 -22.67 22.55
C LEU A 737 47.27 -21.40 23.41
N GLU A 738 48.46 -21.10 23.89
CA GLU A 738 48.75 -19.85 24.58
C GLU A 738 49.25 -18.81 23.57
N VAL A 739 48.53 -17.71 23.41
CA VAL A 739 49.01 -16.55 22.66
C VAL A 739 49.89 -15.73 23.59
N LEU A 740 51.21 -15.88 23.43
CA LEU A 740 52.22 -15.23 24.25
C LEU A 740 52.38 -13.74 23.94
N ASP A 741 52.15 -13.35 22.68
CA ASP A 741 52.20 -11.96 22.22
C ASP A 741 51.34 -11.79 20.95
N LEU A 742 50.73 -10.62 20.81
CA LEU A 742 49.97 -10.22 19.63
C LEU A 742 50.40 -8.80 19.24
N SER A 743 51.30 -8.70 18.26
CA SER A 743 51.88 -7.41 17.86
C SER A 743 51.47 -7.01 16.43
N PRO A 744 51.31 -5.71 16.14
CA PRO A 744 51.04 -5.25 14.78
C PRO A 744 52.15 -5.67 13.82
N ARG A 745 51.79 -6.20 12.65
CA ARG A 745 52.76 -6.64 11.65
C ARG A 745 53.50 -5.45 11.05
N THR A 746 54.80 -5.36 11.32
CA THR A 746 55.65 -4.24 10.87
C THR A 746 56.35 -4.49 9.53
N SER A 747 56.26 -5.69 8.96
CA SER A 747 56.88 -6.03 7.68
C SER A 747 56.11 -7.11 6.92
N MET A 748 56.02 -6.96 5.59
CA MET A 748 55.49 -7.97 4.67
C MET A 748 56.63 -8.45 3.77
N PRO A 749 57.35 -9.53 4.13
CA PRO A 749 58.58 -9.94 3.45
C PRO A 749 58.35 -10.37 2.01
N ASN A 750 57.15 -10.83 1.67
CA ASN A 750 56.79 -11.25 0.32
C ASN A 750 55.44 -10.67 -0.12
N PRO A 751 55.40 -9.77 -1.13
CA PRO A 751 54.21 -9.00 -1.52
C PRO A 751 53.13 -9.81 -2.26
N THR A 752 53.35 -11.09 -2.55
CA THR A 752 52.34 -11.94 -3.21
C THR A 752 51.53 -12.81 -2.24
N TYR A 753 51.73 -12.62 -0.93
CA TYR A 753 50.99 -13.35 0.10
C TYR A 753 50.10 -12.40 0.90
N GLU A 754 48.92 -12.88 1.25
CA GLU A 754 48.05 -12.28 2.25
C GLU A 754 48.67 -12.50 3.64
N TYR A 755 48.73 -11.45 4.46
CA TYR A 755 49.19 -11.55 5.85
C TYR A 755 48.15 -10.96 6.78
N SER A 756 47.97 -11.58 7.95
CA SER A 756 47.23 -10.96 9.04
C SER A 756 47.86 -9.61 9.44
N PRO A 757 47.07 -8.57 9.75
CA PRO A 757 47.60 -7.30 10.25
C PRO A 757 48.29 -7.44 11.62
N MET A 758 48.10 -8.57 12.30
CA MET A 758 48.75 -8.94 13.56
C MET A 758 49.78 -10.08 13.32
N VAL A 759 50.80 -10.14 14.18
CA VAL A 759 51.72 -11.28 14.35
C VAL A 759 51.43 -11.87 15.72
N ALA A 760 50.91 -13.11 15.73
CA ALA A 760 50.71 -13.86 16.96
C ALA A 760 51.94 -14.72 17.24
N ASN A 761 52.56 -14.54 18.41
CA ASN A 761 53.52 -15.48 18.94
C ASN A 761 52.77 -16.48 19.81
N GLN A 762 52.79 -17.76 19.45
CA GLN A 762 51.94 -18.77 20.04
C GLN A 762 52.78 -19.94 20.54
N GLN A 763 52.37 -20.55 21.64
CA GLN A 763 52.97 -21.75 22.17
C GLN A 763 51.89 -22.74 22.59
N MET A 764 52.12 -24.03 22.32
CA MET A 764 51.31 -25.09 22.91
C MET A 764 51.79 -25.35 24.34
N ILE A 765 50.88 -25.24 25.30
CA ILE A 765 51.14 -25.60 26.71
C ILE A 765 50.28 -26.81 27.09
N ASN A 766 50.80 -27.64 28.01
CA ASN A 766 50.16 -28.86 28.47
C ASN A 766 49.82 -29.86 27.34
N ALA A 767 50.61 -29.90 26.26
CA ALA A 767 50.44 -30.90 25.23
C ALA A 767 50.60 -32.31 25.83
N THR A 768 49.63 -33.18 25.55
CA THR A 768 49.66 -34.59 25.96
C THR A 768 49.78 -35.50 24.75
N GLU A 769 49.94 -36.81 24.96
CA GLU A 769 49.91 -37.81 23.88
C GLU A 769 48.47 -38.20 23.48
N ALA A 770 47.45 -37.42 23.87
CA ALA A 770 46.09 -37.69 23.44
C ALA A 770 45.91 -37.42 21.94
N ILE A 771 45.05 -38.23 21.32
CA ILE A 771 44.64 -38.04 19.94
C ILE A 771 44.14 -36.59 19.74
N TRP A 772 44.66 -35.93 18.70
CA TRP A 772 44.45 -34.53 18.31
C TRP A 772 45.18 -33.45 19.10
N ASP A 773 45.95 -33.79 20.13
CA ASP A 773 46.80 -32.78 20.76
C ASP A 773 47.93 -32.35 19.82
N VAL A 774 48.07 -31.05 19.63
CA VAL A 774 49.20 -30.48 18.89
C VAL A 774 50.40 -30.47 19.82
N LEU A 775 51.33 -31.42 19.60
CA LEU A 775 52.55 -31.56 20.40
C LEU A 775 53.50 -30.39 20.24
N PHE A 776 53.65 -29.89 19.01
CA PHE A 776 54.48 -28.74 18.67
C PHE A 776 54.08 -28.19 17.30
N SER A 777 54.46 -26.94 17.04
CA SER A 777 54.39 -26.32 15.72
C SER A 777 55.75 -25.71 15.37
N PHE A 778 56.03 -25.60 14.07
CA PHE A 778 57.26 -24.97 13.59
C PHE A 778 57.04 -24.36 12.20
N TYR A 779 57.84 -23.35 11.87
CA TYR A 779 57.78 -22.71 10.56
C TYR A 779 58.65 -23.46 9.56
N ALA A 780 58.05 -23.86 8.43
CA ALA A 780 58.80 -24.27 7.27
C ALA A 780 59.58 -23.07 6.67
N THR A 781 60.71 -23.34 6.03
CA THR A 781 61.58 -22.30 5.44
C THR A 781 60.95 -21.52 4.30
N ALA A 782 59.96 -22.10 3.62
CA ALA A 782 59.21 -21.51 2.53
C ALA A 782 57.89 -22.27 2.32
N GLY A 783 56.99 -21.70 1.52
CA GLY A 783 55.80 -22.41 1.04
C GLY A 783 56.14 -23.61 0.14
N ALA A 784 55.10 -24.34 -0.30
CA ALA A 784 55.22 -25.51 -1.16
C ALA A 784 55.99 -26.70 -0.54
N ARG A 785 55.88 -26.90 0.79
CA ARG A 785 56.54 -27.98 1.56
C ARG A 785 55.55 -28.99 2.18
N PRO A 786 54.79 -29.77 1.38
CA PRO A 786 53.71 -30.59 1.90
C PRO A 786 54.17 -31.94 2.45
N GLY A 787 55.30 -32.48 1.98
CA GLY A 787 55.85 -33.74 2.49
C GLY A 787 56.67 -33.50 3.75
N VAL A 788 56.40 -34.27 4.80
CA VAL A 788 57.10 -34.21 6.08
C VAL A 788 57.37 -35.61 6.60
N GLU A 789 58.57 -35.86 7.10
CA GLU A 789 58.95 -37.17 7.69
C GLU A 789 60.09 -36.99 8.70
N THR A 790 60.29 -37.96 9.58
CA THR A 790 61.37 -37.96 10.59
C THR A 790 62.24 -39.21 10.54
N ASP A 791 63.53 -39.05 10.85
CA ASP A 791 64.43 -40.18 11.16
C ASP A 791 64.48 -40.50 12.67
N GLY A 792 63.58 -39.90 13.45
CA GLY A 792 63.56 -39.98 14.92
C GLY A 792 64.47 -38.97 15.62
N THR A 793 65.34 -38.25 14.89
CA THR A 793 66.20 -37.19 15.44
C THR A 793 65.89 -35.83 14.82
N TYR A 794 65.70 -35.79 13.51
CA TYR A 794 65.43 -34.60 12.72
C TYR A 794 64.07 -34.70 12.04
N ILE A 795 63.47 -33.54 11.75
CA ILE A 795 62.32 -33.44 10.85
C ILE A 795 62.83 -33.03 9.48
N TYR A 796 62.29 -33.63 8.43
CA TYR A 796 62.60 -33.33 7.05
C TYR A 796 61.35 -32.89 6.31
N THR A 797 61.50 -31.93 5.40
CA THR A 797 60.41 -31.49 4.50
C THR A 797 60.85 -31.56 3.05
N ALA A 798 59.93 -31.88 2.15
CA ALA A 798 60.17 -31.92 0.70
C ALA A 798 59.43 -30.80 -0.02
N GLN A 799 60.10 -30.17 -0.99
CA GLN A 799 59.47 -29.17 -1.84
C GLN A 799 58.75 -29.82 -3.03
N TRP A 800 57.43 -29.64 -3.15
CA TRP A 800 56.68 -30.24 -4.25
C TRP A 800 56.99 -29.59 -5.61
N SER A 801 57.38 -28.33 -5.62
CA SER A 801 57.65 -27.54 -6.83
C SER A 801 59.13 -27.40 -7.16
N GLY A 802 60.01 -28.19 -6.53
CA GLY A 802 61.45 -28.00 -6.65
C GLY A 802 62.30 -29.16 -6.10
N PRO A 803 63.64 -29.04 -6.12
CA PRO A 803 64.56 -30.10 -5.70
C PRO A 803 64.96 -30.05 -4.22
N ASN A 804 64.45 -29.07 -3.45
CA ASN A 804 64.95 -28.77 -2.12
C ASN A 804 64.30 -29.66 -1.03
N PHE A 805 65.15 -30.12 -0.11
CA PHE A 805 64.77 -30.74 1.16
C PHE A 805 65.24 -29.86 2.31
N GLY A 806 64.38 -29.62 3.30
CA GLY A 806 64.72 -28.87 4.51
C GLY A 806 64.91 -29.82 5.69
N LYS A 807 66.00 -29.68 6.45
CA LYS A 807 66.31 -30.47 7.65
C LYS A 807 66.20 -29.60 8.90
N TYR A 808 65.44 -30.03 9.89
CA TYR A 808 65.17 -29.29 11.13
C TYR A 808 65.61 -30.11 12.35
N GLU A 809 66.16 -29.42 13.34
CA GLU A 809 66.60 -29.98 14.62
C GLU A 809 65.85 -29.31 15.77
N ASN A 810 65.52 -30.08 16.81
CA ASN A 810 64.93 -29.54 18.02
C ASN A 810 66.01 -28.93 18.93
N GLN A 811 66.02 -27.60 19.05
CA GLN A 811 66.91 -26.86 19.92
C GLN A 811 66.11 -26.28 21.10
N GLY A 812 66.15 -26.98 22.24
CA GLY A 812 65.52 -26.50 23.48
C GLY A 812 63.99 -26.42 23.43
N GLY A 813 63.33 -27.29 22.65
CA GLY A 813 61.88 -27.30 22.45
C GLY A 813 61.41 -26.59 21.18
N THR A 814 62.32 -25.95 20.43
CA THR A 814 62.01 -25.25 19.19
C THR A 814 62.68 -25.92 18.00
N TRP A 815 61.89 -26.33 17.01
CA TRP A 815 62.40 -26.89 15.76
C TRP A 815 62.95 -25.79 14.86
N THR A 816 64.25 -25.83 14.59
CA THR A 816 64.98 -24.82 13.82
C THR A 816 65.61 -25.45 12.58
N LEU A 817 65.60 -24.73 11.46
CA LEU A 817 66.28 -25.18 10.23
C LEU A 817 67.78 -25.35 10.49
N VAL A 818 68.28 -26.55 10.22
CA VAL A 818 69.73 -26.85 10.20
C VAL A 818 70.31 -26.49 8.85
N THR A 819 69.73 -27.03 7.77
CA THR A 819 70.21 -26.82 6.40
C THR A 819 69.12 -27.14 5.39
N GLU A 820 69.25 -26.57 4.20
CA GLU A 820 68.60 -27.09 2.99
C GLU A 820 69.62 -27.84 2.14
N PHE A 821 69.17 -28.88 1.44
CA PHE A 821 70.00 -29.64 0.53
C PHE A 821 69.18 -30.15 -0.65
N THR A 822 69.86 -30.63 -1.69
CA THR A 822 69.27 -31.21 -2.90
C THR A 822 69.90 -32.57 -3.16
N ILE A 823 69.14 -33.49 -3.74
CA ILE A 823 69.67 -34.78 -4.17
C ILE A 823 69.66 -34.81 -5.71
N PRO A 824 70.84 -34.93 -6.37
CA PRO A 824 70.90 -34.98 -7.82
C PRO A 824 70.01 -36.09 -8.40
N GLY A 825 69.16 -35.72 -9.38
CA GLY A 825 68.22 -36.65 -10.02
C GLY A 825 66.88 -36.81 -9.30
N VAL A 826 66.65 -36.09 -8.20
CA VAL A 826 65.39 -36.08 -7.46
C VAL A 826 64.84 -34.66 -7.38
N SER A 827 63.56 -34.49 -7.72
CA SER A 827 62.84 -33.23 -7.56
C SER A 827 61.35 -33.48 -7.42
N GLU A 828 60.63 -32.45 -6.97
CA GLU A 828 59.17 -32.43 -6.91
C GLU A 828 58.59 -33.53 -6.03
N ILE A 829 59.28 -33.88 -4.94
CA ILE A 829 58.77 -34.87 -4.01
C ILE A 829 57.55 -34.32 -3.27
N ARG A 830 56.44 -35.05 -3.32
CA ARG A 830 55.14 -34.66 -2.74
C ARG A 830 55.00 -35.04 -1.28
N ASP A 831 55.53 -36.20 -0.93
CA ASP A 831 55.46 -36.79 0.41
C ASP A 831 56.69 -37.68 0.66
N LEU A 832 56.99 -37.97 1.93
CA LEU A 832 58.17 -38.69 2.37
C LEU A 832 57.80 -39.88 3.26
N ALA A 833 58.54 -40.98 3.15
CA ALA A 833 58.48 -42.13 4.05
C ALA A 833 59.89 -42.56 4.47
N TYR A 834 60.06 -43.08 5.68
CA TYR A 834 61.36 -43.57 6.18
C TYR A 834 61.31 -45.04 6.61
N ASP A 835 62.28 -45.86 6.15
CA ASP A 835 62.35 -47.29 6.50
C ASP A 835 63.27 -47.61 7.69
N GLY A 836 63.76 -46.59 8.40
CA GLY A 836 64.81 -46.75 9.42
C GLY A 836 66.23 -46.65 8.87
N THR A 837 66.43 -46.53 7.56
CA THR A 837 67.73 -46.30 6.92
C THR A 837 67.69 -45.25 5.81
N TYR A 838 66.75 -45.36 4.88
CA TYR A 838 66.61 -44.53 3.69
C TYR A 838 65.24 -43.83 3.66
N PHE A 839 65.22 -42.65 3.04
CA PHE A 839 63.99 -41.92 2.74
C PHE A 839 63.44 -42.32 1.37
N TYR A 840 62.13 -42.33 1.26
CA TYR A 840 61.38 -42.68 0.06
C TYR A 840 60.41 -41.56 -0.27
N GLY A 841 60.20 -41.29 -1.55
CA GLY A 841 59.29 -40.23 -1.98
C GLY A 841 58.90 -40.37 -3.43
N GLY A 842 57.83 -39.69 -3.84
CA GLY A 842 57.35 -39.68 -5.22
C GLY A 842 56.95 -38.30 -5.73
N ALA A 843 56.98 -38.16 -7.05
CA ALA A 843 56.70 -36.90 -7.76
C ALA A 843 55.42 -36.99 -8.61
N ILE A 844 54.34 -37.57 -8.06
CA ILE A 844 53.10 -37.91 -8.79
C ILE A 844 53.41 -38.77 -10.04
N SER A 845 54.36 -39.68 -9.90
CA SER A 845 54.77 -40.61 -10.97
C SER A 845 54.69 -42.05 -10.46
N THR A 846 54.90 -43.02 -11.34
CA THR A 846 54.98 -44.45 -10.98
C THR A 846 56.40 -44.83 -10.52
N THR A 847 57.13 -43.89 -9.92
CA THR A 847 58.51 -44.07 -9.46
C THR A 847 58.64 -43.59 -8.03
N ILE A 848 59.08 -44.49 -7.15
CA ILE A 848 59.51 -44.17 -5.79
C ILE A 848 61.03 -43.97 -5.83
N TYR A 849 61.49 -42.82 -5.36
CA TYR A 849 62.91 -42.50 -5.22
C TYR A 849 63.40 -42.99 -3.87
N LYS A 850 64.47 -43.78 -3.83
CA LYS A 850 65.14 -44.23 -2.60
C LYS A 850 66.37 -43.35 -2.35
N MET A 851 66.36 -42.61 -1.26
CA MET A 851 67.26 -41.50 -1.00
C MET A 851 68.03 -41.69 0.32
N ASP A 852 69.31 -41.36 0.31
CA ASP A 852 70.12 -41.24 1.52
C ASP A 852 70.30 -39.76 1.86
N PHE A 853 69.70 -39.35 2.98
CA PHE A 853 69.75 -37.97 3.48
C PHE A 853 71.00 -37.69 4.33
N ASN A 854 71.80 -38.71 4.68
CA ASN A 854 73.07 -38.53 5.37
C ASN A 854 74.19 -38.13 4.39
N THR A 855 74.19 -38.72 3.18
CA THR A 855 75.16 -38.42 2.10
C THR A 855 74.59 -37.61 0.94
N PRO A 856 73.43 -36.95 1.10
CA PRO A 856 72.56 -36.45 0.04
C PRO A 856 72.64 -37.13 -1.34
N THR A 857 72.38 -38.44 -1.43
CA THR A 857 72.51 -39.23 -2.67
C THR A 857 71.26 -40.03 -3.02
N LEU A 858 70.96 -40.14 -4.33
CA LEU A 858 69.96 -41.07 -4.84
C LEU A 858 70.56 -42.48 -4.85
N VAL A 859 70.00 -43.37 -4.04
CA VAL A 859 70.48 -44.75 -3.85
C VAL A 859 69.87 -45.69 -4.89
N GLY A 860 68.64 -45.40 -5.32
CA GLY A 860 67.96 -46.16 -6.36
C GLY A 860 66.54 -45.68 -6.61
N THR A 861 65.84 -46.36 -7.51
CA THR A 861 64.43 -46.08 -7.83
C THR A 861 63.65 -47.39 -7.88
N ILE A 862 62.40 -47.36 -7.43
CA ILE A 862 61.46 -48.47 -7.49
C ILE A 862 60.32 -48.07 -8.43
N SER A 863 60.13 -48.83 -9.52
CA SER A 863 59.03 -48.60 -10.45
C SER A 863 57.79 -49.35 -9.99
N THR A 864 56.72 -48.62 -9.68
CA THR A 864 55.45 -49.23 -9.25
C THR A 864 54.72 -49.86 -10.44
N SER A 865 53.86 -50.84 -10.15
CA SER A 865 53.00 -51.51 -11.14
C SER A 865 51.79 -50.65 -11.52
N GLY A 866 52.02 -49.41 -11.96
CA GLY A 866 50.99 -48.47 -12.41
C GLY A 866 50.37 -47.59 -11.32
N VAL A 867 50.88 -47.66 -10.07
CA VAL A 867 50.40 -46.84 -8.95
C VAL A 867 51.20 -45.53 -8.89
N SER A 868 50.54 -44.38 -9.06
CA SER A 868 51.21 -43.09 -8.90
C SER A 868 51.49 -42.79 -7.42
N VAL A 869 52.55 -42.02 -7.16
CA VAL A 869 53.07 -41.74 -5.81
C VAL A 869 52.97 -40.23 -5.52
N ARG A 870 51.83 -39.82 -4.96
CA ARG A 870 51.59 -38.48 -4.41
C ARG A 870 51.79 -38.45 -2.90
N HIS A 871 51.14 -39.37 -2.19
CA HIS A 871 51.35 -39.61 -0.76
C HIS A 871 52.10 -40.93 -0.60
N ILE A 872 52.88 -41.08 0.46
CA ILE A 872 53.62 -42.32 0.71
C ILE A 872 53.80 -42.56 2.21
N ALA A 873 53.51 -43.77 2.69
CA ALA A 873 53.82 -44.20 4.05
C ALA A 873 54.49 -45.58 4.01
N TYR A 874 55.56 -45.77 4.77
CA TYR A 874 56.22 -47.07 4.89
C TYR A 874 55.45 -47.98 5.86
N ASP A 875 55.13 -49.19 5.42
CA ASP A 875 54.51 -50.25 6.21
C ASP A 875 55.59 -51.29 6.56
N PRO A 876 56.15 -51.26 7.78
CA PRO A 876 57.16 -52.21 8.21
C PRO A 876 56.62 -53.64 8.37
N ALA A 877 55.31 -53.81 8.60
CA ALA A 877 54.72 -55.14 8.76
C ALA A 877 54.64 -55.90 7.43
N ASN A 878 54.38 -55.19 6.33
CA ASN A 878 54.30 -55.75 4.98
C ASN A 878 55.54 -55.51 4.13
N GLU A 879 56.57 -54.85 4.66
CA GLU A 879 57.76 -54.40 3.94
C GLU A 879 57.37 -53.71 2.60
N GLY A 880 56.53 -52.68 2.69
CA GLY A 880 55.95 -52.00 1.52
C GLY A 880 55.58 -50.54 1.78
N PHE A 881 54.93 -49.93 0.79
CA PHE A 881 54.51 -48.54 0.81
C PHE A 881 53.03 -48.39 0.51
N TRP A 882 52.29 -47.74 1.41
CA TRP A 882 50.97 -47.20 1.12
C TRP A 882 51.13 -45.94 0.27
N THR A 883 50.60 -45.93 -0.95
CA THR A 883 50.82 -44.84 -1.91
C THR A 883 49.65 -44.69 -2.86
N GLY A 884 49.52 -43.50 -3.47
CA GLY A 884 48.43 -43.24 -4.40
C GLY A 884 48.33 -41.83 -4.95
N THR A 885 47.10 -41.43 -5.27
CA THR A 885 46.73 -40.11 -5.81
C THR A 885 45.63 -39.50 -4.94
N TRP A 886 45.02 -38.40 -5.38
CA TRP A 886 43.88 -37.78 -4.71
C TRP A 886 42.74 -38.74 -4.34
N THR A 887 42.51 -39.76 -5.17
CA THR A 887 41.34 -40.64 -5.06
C THR A 887 41.69 -42.13 -5.06
N THR A 888 42.97 -42.48 -5.14
CA THR A 888 43.41 -43.87 -5.26
C THR A 888 44.42 -44.18 -4.18
N MET A 889 44.40 -45.41 -3.65
CA MET A 889 45.38 -45.88 -2.68
C MET A 889 45.71 -47.36 -2.92
N ALA A 890 46.97 -47.72 -2.78
CA ALA A 890 47.43 -49.10 -2.87
C ALA A 890 48.65 -49.33 -1.97
N LEU A 891 48.81 -50.57 -1.49
CA LEU A 891 50.04 -51.07 -0.88
C LEU A 891 50.93 -51.64 -1.98
N VAL A 892 52.17 -51.18 -2.07
CA VAL A 892 53.16 -51.58 -3.06
C VAL A 892 54.40 -52.15 -2.36
N SER A 893 54.92 -53.29 -2.81
CA SER A 893 56.13 -53.89 -2.24
C SER A 893 57.39 -53.06 -2.51
N MET A 894 58.48 -53.37 -1.80
CA MET A 894 59.82 -52.82 -2.08
C MET A 894 60.37 -53.13 -3.49
N THR A 895 59.73 -54.03 -4.25
CA THR A 895 60.07 -54.31 -5.66
C THR A 895 59.18 -53.57 -6.65
N GLY A 896 58.16 -52.84 -6.17
CA GLY A 896 57.21 -52.10 -7.00
C GLY A 896 55.97 -52.90 -7.41
N ALA A 897 55.79 -54.12 -6.91
CA ALA A 897 54.60 -54.92 -7.17
C ALA A 897 53.44 -54.44 -6.29
N THR A 898 52.24 -54.26 -6.87
CA THR A 898 51.05 -53.94 -6.08
C THR A 898 50.63 -55.17 -5.26
N ILE A 899 50.59 -55.03 -3.94
CA ILE A 899 50.14 -56.05 -3.00
C ILE A 899 48.62 -55.96 -2.83
N GLN A 900 48.10 -54.74 -2.66
CA GLN A 900 46.68 -54.50 -2.40
C GLN A 900 46.24 -53.15 -2.94
N THR A 901 45.00 -53.05 -3.41
CA THR A 901 44.36 -51.79 -3.80
C THR A 901 43.19 -51.50 -2.87
N VAL A 902 43.04 -50.26 -2.45
CA VAL A 902 42.01 -49.80 -1.51
C VAL A 902 41.22 -48.65 -2.15
N ASN A 903 39.91 -48.61 -1.87
CA ASN A 903 39.05 -47.49 -2.21
C ASN A 903 38.47 -46.91 -0.92
N THR A 904 38.99 -45.76 -0.50
CA THR A 904 38.56 -45.05 0.71
C THR A 904 37.31 -44.20 0.48
N GLY A 905 36.93 -43.94 -0.78
CA GLY A 905 35.86 -42.99 -1.13
C GLY A 905 36.24 -41.52 -0.98
N LEU A 906 37.48 -41.22 -0.60
CA LEU A 906 37.99 -39.86 -0.41
C LEU A 906 38.35 -39.19 -1.74
N ALA A 907 38.27 -37.86 -1.77
CA ALA A 907 38.37 -37.07 -3.00
C ALA A 907 39.66 -36.25 -3.13
N GLY A 908 40.42 -36.08 -2.04
CA GLY A 908 41.50 -35.12 -1.91
C GLY A 908 42.71 -35.61 -1.11
N MET A 909 43.06 -36.91 -1.17
CA MET A 909 44.20 -37.46 -0.43
C MET A 909 45.55 -36.86 -0.88
N TYR A 910 46.32 -36.29 0.05
CA TYR A 910 47.65 -35.73 -0.23
C TYR A 910 48.78 -36.28 0.65
N GLY A 911 48.48 -36.77 1.84
CA GLY A 911 49.48 -37.31 2.78
C GLY A 911 48.98 -38.55 3.50
N SER A 912 49.90 -39.43 3.88
CA SER A 912 49.57 -40.63 4.66
C SER A 912 50.66 -40.98 5.66
N ALA A 913 50.30 -41.48 6.84
CA ALA A 913 51.25 -41.91 7.86
C ALA A 913 50.84 -43.26 8.46
N TYR A 914 51.81 -44.17 8.59
CA TYR A 914 51.62 -45.47 9.21
C TYR A 914 51.72 -45.35 10.73
N ASP A 915 50.82 -46.00 11.46
CA ASP A 915 50.75 -45.96 12.92
C ASP A 915 50.57 -47.36 13.49
N ASP A 916 51.63 -47.90 14.07
CA ASP A 916 51.64 -49.14 14.87
C ASP A 916 51.68 -48.88 16.38
N GLN A 917 51.57 -47.63 16.81
CA GLN A 917 51.66 -47.24 18.22
C GLN A 917 50.27 -47.11 18.85
N SER A 918 49.27 -46.67 18.09
CA SER A 918 47.90 -46.55 18.59
C SER A 918 47.30 -47.90 18.97
N THR A 919 46.65 -47.94 20.14
CA THR A 919 45.97 -49.14 20.64
C THR A 919 44.86 -49.57 19.69
N GLY A 920 44.85 -50.84 19.31
CA GLY A 920 43.91 -51.41 18.33
C GLY A 920 44.40 -51.39 16.89
N GLY A 921 45.55 -50.78 16.60
CA GLY A 921 46.17 -50.72 15.28
C GLY A 921 46.81 -52.03 14.80
N PRO A 922 47.50 -52.01 13.65
CA PRO A 922 48.01 -50.80 12.99
C PRO A 922 46.97 -50.05 12.15
N TYR A 923 47.11 -48.73 12.10
CA TYR A 923 46.28 -47.80 11.35
C TYR A 923 47.08 -47.07 10.28
N LEU A 924 46.36 -46.52 9.30
CA LEU A 924 46.89 -45.54 8.35
C LEU A 924 46.14 -44.23 8.57
N TRP A 925 46.86 -43.17 8.90
CA TRP A 925 46.33 -41.81 8.95
C TRP A 925 46.40 -41.19 7.56
N ILE A 926 45.33 -40.50 7.16
CA ILE A 926 45.16 -39.95 5.81
C ILE A 926 44.79 -38.49 5.92
N PHE A 927 45.54 -37.63 5.25
CA PHE A 927 45.16 -36.22 5.06
C PHE A 927 44.37 -36.06 3.76
N ASP A 928 43.16 -35.48 3.86
CA ASP A 928 42.22 -35.24 2.76
C ASP A 928 41.87 -33.75 2.65
N GLN A 929 41.95 -33.23 1.43
CA GLN A 929 41.56 -31.85 1.08
C GLN A 929 40.08 -31.73 0.66
N GLY A 930 39.30 -32.81 0.75
CA GLY A 930 37.84 -32.75 0.70
C GLY A 930 37.27 -32.22 2.03
N GLY A 931 35.94 -32.20 2.14
CA GLY A 931 35.25 -31.76 3.36
C GLY A 931 35.62 -30.34 3.78
N SER A 932 36.26 -30.20 4.95
CA SER A 932 36.69 -28.90 5.51
C SER A 932 37.95 -28.33 4.81
N GLY A 933 38.55 -29.08 3.89
CA GLY A 933 39.77 -28.71 3.16
C GLY A 933 41.07 -29.15 3.85
N VAL A 934 40.99 -29.62 5.10
CA VAL A 934 42.12 -30.02 5.96
C VAL A 934 41.75 -31.18 6.90
N ASP A 935 41.05 -32.19 6.39
CA ASP A 935 40.55 -33.29 7.21
C ASP A 935 41.62 -34.38 7.41
N ILE A 936 41.75 -34.89 8.64
CA ILE A 936 42.61 -36.04 9.00
C ILE A 936 41.71 -37.22 9.35
N LEU A 937 41.91 -38.35 8.68
CA LEU A 937 41.08 -39.54 8.81
C LEU A 937 41.91 -40.77 9.18
N GLN A 938 41.34 -41.66 9.99
CA GLN A 938 41.96 -42.94 10.33
C GLN A 938 41.38 -44.09 9.50
N MET A 939 42.24 -44.91 8.94
CA MET A 939 41.88 -46.17 8.28
C MET A 939 42.46 -47.36 9.04
N ASP A 940 41.66 -48.38 9.27
CA ASP A 940 42.12 -49.67 9.79
C ASP A 940 42.75 -50.47 8.65
N ILE A 941 44.04 -50.81 8.80
CA ILE A 941 44.81 -51.49 7.74
C ILE A 941 44.31 -52.92 7.51
N ALA A 942 43.89 -53.63 8.57
CA ALA A 942 43.46 -55.01 8.46
C ALA A 942 42.15 -55.15 7.68
N THR A 943 41.22 -54.21 7.87
CA THR A 943 39.91 -54.17 7.22
C THR A 943 39.88 -53.32 5.96
N THR A 944 40.84 -52.41 5.78
CA THR A 944 40.90 -51.40 4.73
C THR A 944 39.66 -50.51 4.65
N THR A 945 39.14 -50.17 5.81
CA THR A 945 37.97 -49.29 5.95
C THR A 945 38.29 -48.13 6.89
N LEU A 946 37.67 -46.97 6.63
CA LEU A 946 37.75 -45.82 7.53
C LEU A 946 37.05 -46.16 8.85
N THR A 947 37.69 -45.86 9.98
CA THR A 947 37.15 -46.21 11.31
C THR A 947 36.02 -45.27 11.76
N GLY A 948 35.87 -44.13 11.07
CA GLY A 948 34.97 -43.04 11.46
C GLY A 948 35.65 -42.00 12.36
N VAL A 949 36.89 -42.24 12.80
CA VAL A 949 37.71 -41.25 13.51
C VAL A 949 38.19 -40.21 12.50
N VAL A 950 37.69 -38.99 12.63
CA VAL A 950 37.96 -37.85 11.74
C VAL A 950 38.19 -36.60 12.57
N HIS A 951 39.12 -35.77 12.13
CA HIS A 951 39.38 -34.45 12.71
C HIS A 951 39.55 -33.41 11.60
N ALA A 952 38.68 -32.40 11.61
CA ALA A 952 38.80 -31.23 10.75
C ALA A 952 39.84 -30.29 11.37
N ALA A 953 41.08 -30.33 10.89
CA ALA A 953 42.22 -29.63 11.45
C ALA A 953 42.20 -28.12 11.15
N THR A 954 41.03 -27.50 11.29
CA THR A 954 40.78 -26.05 11.14
C THR A 954 41.20 -25.26 12.38
N ASP A 955 41.47 -25.96 13.47
CA ASP A 955 41.90 -25.46 14.77
C ASP A 955 43.42 -25.43 14.95
N ILE A 956 44.19 -25.91 13.97
CA ILE A 956 45.65 -25.90 14.04
C ILE A 956 46.24 -24.51 13.73
N PRO A 957 47.32 -24.09 14.42
CA PRO A 957 48.00 -22.82 14.15
C PRO A 957 48.44 -22.68 12.69
N GLY A 958 48.07 -21.56 12.06
CA GLY A 958 48.46 -21.24 10.69
C GLY A 958 47.42 -21.58 9.62
N PHE A 959 46.29 -22.21 9.99
CA PHE A 959 45.12 -22.31 9.11
C PHE A 959 44.49 -20.91 8.92
N ALA A 960 44.30 -20.49 7.67
CA ALA A 960 43.58 -19.29 7.29
C ALA A 960 42.62 -19.68 6.16
N SER A 961 41.31 -19.51 6.40
CA SER A 961 40.25 -19.81 5.43
C SER A 961 40.25 -18.85 4.25
#